data_AF-A0A4R6EJ98-F1
#
_entry.id   AF-A0A4R6EJ98-F1
#
_cell.length_a   1.000
_cell.length_b   1.000
_cell.length_c   1.000
_cell.angle_alpha   90.00
_cell.angle_beta   90.00
_cell.angle_gamma   90.00
#
_symmetry.space_group_name_H-M   'P 1'
#
loop_
_entity.id
_entity.type
_entity.pdbx_description
1 polymer ?
#
loop_
_entity_poly.entity_id
_entity_poly.type
_entity_poly.pdbx_seq_one_letter_code
_entity_poly.pdbx_strand_id
1 'polypeptide(L)'
;MADQPKKMNVVQLTFIVTVNMMGSGIIMLPTNMAKVGAISLLSWVVTALGSMAIAYGFAQAGILNQRAGGMAAYAEDAYGKPGYFQVFFLYFLSLAIANVAVASSALGYLAAFFPVLTSSPIATCIGVIALLWITTVANFGGPKLTGRIGSVTVWGVILPVGFMSFVGWFWFHPSIFAAAWNPQGLRLIEGMGSSISLTLWAFLGMESAVQNSSAVENPKRDVPLACLFGTLGAAVVYVLSTTVIQGIVPNADLAKSTGPFGLAFAHMFNPAVGSIVMGLAAMACVGSLLGWQFTLAQTAKDAADSNMFPAIFSKASHAGAPIAGMIIMGIVQSLMALSTMSPNLSEQFAALVNLAVVTNVVPYIVSLSALFVMMREAGTEAAAYRRNAVIAVIAMAYSVYALYASGKDAVMGGMLVMAIGYMIYGFVASRRGLRGAKAGKPAIAAASIIAFLVLCAPAPRPAHAAEAGGATPAATAGALARIKQSGKMNIGYLNGASPFVYQDNSGHAAGYLAGLCQNIADQVKSELGLPSLAVNWTLVGVDDRFRALQEHRIDMLCGGAETLTGRRYISYSLPVYPGGVGALMRSDASPALREVLSGNTQPQRPVWRGSPAQLLNAQTFSTVKGSPTERWLADRINQFQLTANVVNVSSYDEGVRRVLDRKTNVFFAERQVLQDAVKRSPASDDLYVMQRRFTDVPVSLGVARDDEDMRLFVDRVLSRIFSSGAYRGLYVKWFGEPDEDTKNFYRLTVLPE
;
A
#
# COMPACT_ATOMS: atom_id res chain seq x y z
N MET A 1 2.42 -56.07 -14.05
CA MET A 1 1.91 -55.18 -12.97
C MET A 1 2.55 -53.82 -13.18
N ALA A 2 1.78 -52.82 -13.62
CA ALA A 2 2.29 -51.46 -13.75
C ALA A 2 2.61 -50.92 -12.35
N ASP A 3 3.86 -50.50 -12.16
CA ASP A 3 4.39 -49.92 -10.94
C ASP A 3 3.49 -48.73 -10.52
N GLN A 4 2.79 -48.83 -9.38
CA GLN A 4 1.96 -47.72 -8.91
C GLN A 4 2.86 -46.50 -8.68
N PRO A 5 2.48 -45.29 -9.12
CA PRO A 5 3.27 -44.10 -8.88
C PRO A 5 3.45 -43.90 -7.37
N LYS A 6 4.71 -43.88 -6.90
CA LYS A 6 5.05 -43.68 -5.49
C LYS A 6 4.43 -42.37 -4.99
N LYS A 7 3.42 -42.50 -4.13
CA LYS A 7 2.72 -41.37 -3.48
C LYS A 7 3.55 -40.82 -2.32
N MET A 8 3.23 -39.62 -1.87
CA MET A 8 3.92 -38.97 -0.74
C MET A 8 3.38 -39.44 0.62
N ASN A 9 4.27 -39.61 1.60
CA ASN A 9 3.90 -39.90 2.99
C ASN A 9 3.64 -38.61 3.81
N VAL A 10 3.09 -38.75 5.03
CA VAL A 10 2.76 -37.62 5.92
C VAL A 10 3.93 -36.70 6.23
N VAL A 11 5.14 -37.23 6.38
CA VAL A 11 6.33 -36.44 6.69
C VAL A 11 6.67 -35.56 5.50
N GLN A 12 6.77 -36.15 4.31
CA GLN A 12 7.02 -35.43 3.06
C GLN A 12 5.94 -34.36 2.80
N LEU A 13 4.67 -34.69 3.05
CA LEU A 13 3.56 -33.75 2.88
C LEU A 13 3.65 -32.57 3.86
N THR A 14 3.95 -32.84 5.14
CA THR A 14 4.14 -31.81 6.16
C THR A 14 5.32 -30.90 5.79
N PHE A 15 6.42 -31.47 5.29
CA PHE A 15 7.53 -30.69 4.77
C PHE A 15 7.11 -29.80 3.60
N ILE A 16 6.40 -30.31 2.60
CA ILE A 16 5.93 -29.49 1.47
C ILE A 16 5.03 -28.34 1.94
N VAL A 17 4.08 -28.61 2.84
CA VAL A 17 3.23 -27.55 3.43
C VAL A 17 4.10 -26.49 4.11
N THR A 18 5.04 -26.94 4.94
CA THR A 18 5.97 -26.07 5.66
C THR A 18 6.82 -25.22 4.70
N VAL A 19 7.37 -25.82 3.63
CA VAL A 19 8.17 -25.12 2.61
C VAL A 19 7.34 -24.07 1.88
N ASN A 20 6.14 -24.45 1.44
CA ASN A 20 5.28 -23.59 0.65
C ASN A 20 4.84 -22.36 1.44
N MET A 21 4.62 -22.51 2.74
CA MET A 21 4.36 -21.41 3.67
C MET A 21 5.63 -20.58 3.93
N MET A 22 6.73 -21.22 4.35
CA MET A 22 7.93 -20.51 4.85
C MET A 22 8.76 -19.84 3.76
N GLY A 23 8.75 -20.37 2.53
CA GLY A 23 9.71 -20.05 1.46
C GLY A 23 9.96 -18.57 1.23
N SER A 24 9.08 -17.89 0.51
CA SER A 24 9.15 -16.43 0.33
C SER A 24 8.49 -15.68 1.49
N GLY A 25 7.46 -16.31 2.08
CA GLY A 25 6.60 -15.78 3.14
C GLY A 25 7.37 -15.05 4.24
N ILE A 26 8.22 -15.77 4.97
CA ILE A 26 8.83 -15.24 6.19
C ILE A 26 9.93 -14.23 5.95
N ILE A 27 10.65 -14.33 4.84
CA ILE A 27 11.98 -13.75 4.77
C ILE A 27 11.93 -12.23 4.60
N MET A 28 10.93 -11.66 3.92
CA MET A 28 10.76 -10.20 3.80
C MET A 28 9.84 -9.57 4.86
N LEU A 29 9.17 -10.37 5.70
CA LEU A 29 8.22 -9.86 6.68
C LEU A 29 8.84 -8.96 7.74
N PRO A 30 10.02 -9.27 8.33
CA PRO A 30 10.61 -8.39 9.32
C PRO A 30 10.81 -6.97 8.79
N THR A 31 11.23 -6.80 7.54
CA THR A 31 11.36 -5.49 6.88
C THR A 31 10.02 -4.78 6.79
N ASN A 32 8.99 -5.44 6.27
CA ASN A 32 7.68 -4.82 6.08
C ASN A 32 6.97 -4.50 7.40
N MET A 33 7.14 -5.34 8.40
CA MET A 33 6.64 -5.11 9.75
C MET A 33 7.43 -4.00 10.45
N ALA A 34 8.75 -3.90 10.22
CA ALA A 34 9.57 -2.82 10.74
C ALA A 34 9.14 -1.44 10.20
N LYS A 35 8.66 -1.36 8.96
CA LYS A 35 8.09 -0.10 8.41
C LYS A 35 6.93 0.43 9.26
N VAL A 36 6.16 -0.44 9.93
CA VAL A 36 5.08 -0.06 10.85
C VAL A 36 5.62 0.09 12.29
N GLY A 37 6.40 -0.88 12.74
CA GLY A 37 6.84 -1.03 14.13
C GLY A 37 6.54 -2.42 14.69
N ALA A 38 7.15 -2.77 15.81
CA ALA A 38 6.96 -4.08 16.45
C ALA A 38 5.53 -4.30 16.97
N ILE A 39 4.73 -3.25 17.13
CA ILE A 39 3.28 -3.34 17.39
C ILE A 39 2.55 -4.19 16.36
N SER A 40 3.07 -4.27 15.13
CA SER A 40 2.54 -5.13 14.07
C SER A 40 2.69 -6.62 14.35
N LEU A 41 3.56 -7.04 15.29
CA LEU A 41 3.67 -8.44 15.74
C LEU A 41 2.35 -8.97 16.32
N LEU A 42 1.48 -8.09 16.82
CA LEU A 42 0.13 -8.48 17.26
C LEU A 42 -0.71 -9.07 16.11
N SER A 43 -0.42 -8.67 14.86
CA SER A 43 -1.04 -9.27 13.67
C SER A 43 -0.76 -10.77 13.60
N TRP A 44 0.41 -11.24 14.05
CA TRP A 44 0.72 -12.67 14.03
C TRP A 44 -0.19 -13.49 14.93
N VAL A 45 -0.60 -12.96 16.08
CA VAL A 45 -1.49 -13.70 16.99
C VAL A 45 -2.85 -13.89 16.33
N VAL A 46 -3.41 -12.81 15.77
CA VAL A 46 -4.69 -12.86 15.06
C VAL A 46 -4.61 -13.79 13.84
N THR A 47 -3.56 -13.64 13.03
CA THR A 47 -3.35 -14.43 11.83
C THR A 47 -3.08 -15.90 12.14
N ALA A 48 -2.26 -16.21 13.14
CA ALA A 48 -1.98 -17.59 13.53
C ALA A 48 -3.25 -18.31 14.01
N LEU A 49 -4.04 -17.67 14.87
CA LEU A 49 -5.32 -18.24 15.33
C LEU A 49 -6.30 -18.43 14.18
N GLY A 50 -6.41 -17.44 13.29
CA GLY A 50 -7.26 -17.49 12.10
C GLY A 50 -6.84 -18.60 11.13
N SER A 51 -5.55 -18.67 10.78
CA SER A 51 -4.99 -19.71 9.90
C SER A 51 -5.10 -21.11 10.52
N MET A 52 -4.92 -21.25 11.84
CA MET A 52 -5.17 -22.54 12.51
C MET A 52 -6.64 -22.95 12.44
N ALA A 53 -7.58 -22.02 12.54
CA ALA A 53 -9.01 -22.32 12.37
C ALA A 53 -9.33 -22.75 10.92
N ILE A 54 -8.76 -22.08 9.92
CA ILE A 54 -8.88 -22.48 8.50
C ILE A 54 -8.27 -23.89 8.30
N ALA A 55 -7.09 -24.15 8.88
CA ALA A 55 -6.38 -25.42 8.73
C ALA A 55 -7.18 -26.57 9.34
N TYR A 56 -7.78 -26.33 10.51
CA TYR A 56 -8.71 -27.27 11.13
C TYR A 56 -9.95 -27.52 10.26
N GLY A 57 -10.56 -26.47 9.69
CA GLY A 57 -11.69 -26.62 8.79
C GLY A 57 -11.37 -27.45 7.54
N PHE A 58 -10.22 -27.21 6.92
CA PHE A 58 -9.71 -28.00 5.80
C PHE A 58 -9.34 -29.43 6.18
N ALA A 59 -8.78 -29.64 7.37
CA ALA A 59 -8.53 -30.97 7.90
C ALA A 59 -9.85 -31.76 8.06
N GLN A 60 -10.92 -31.14 8.58
CA GLN A 60 -12.23 -31.79 8.67
C GLN A 60 -12.86 -32.04 7.30
N ALA A 61 -12.76 -31.08 6.37
CA ALA A 61 -13.24 -31.26 5.00
C ALA A 61 -12.53 -32.41 4.28
N GLY A 62 -11.21 -32.54 4.43
CA GLY A 62 -10.42 -33.62 3.82
C GLY A 62 -10.69 -35.01 4.39
N ILE A 63 -11.23 -35.11 5.62
CA ILE A 63 -11.70 -36.38 6.17
C ILE A 63 -12.99 -36.82 5.47
N LEU A 64 -13.87 -35.86 5.13
CA LEU A 64 -15.18 -36.10 4.54
C LEU A 64 -15.14 -36.27 3.02
N ASN A 65 -14.27 -35.53 2.33
CA ASN A 65 -14.12 -35.57 0.87
C ASN A 65 -12.66 -35.80 0.47
N GLN A 66 -12.43 -36.89 -0.28
CA GLN A 66 -11.12 -37.34 -0.76
C GLN A 66 -10.99 -37.28 -2.29
N ARG A 67 -11.92 -36.62 -2.98
CA ARG A 67 -11.89 -36.50 -4.44
C ARG A 67 -10.74 -35.58 -4.87
N ALA A 68 -10.22 -35.83 -6.07
CA ALA A 68 -9.21 -34.96 -6.68
C ALA A 68 -9.78 -33.55 -6.94
N GLY A 69 -8.93 -32.53 -6.89
CA GLY A 69 -9.33 -31.12 -7.03
C GLY A 69 -9.33 -30.30 -5.73
N GLY A 70 -9.04 -30.92 -4.58
CA GLY A 70 -8.79 -30.23 -3.31
C GLY A 70 -9.96 -29.33 -2.89
N MET A 71 -9.68 -28.04 -2.68
CA MET A 71 -10.69 -27.05 -2.24
C MET A 71 -11.86 -26.93 -3.22
N ALA A 72 -11.60 -27.02 -4.53
CA ALA A 72 -12.66 -26.95 -5.55
C ALA A 72 -13.65 -28.13 -5.43
N ALA A 73 -13.15 -29.31 -5.07
CA ALA A 73 -13.98 -30.49 -4.85
C ALA A 73 -14.87 -30.36 -3.60
N TYR A 74 -14.43 -29.61 -2.59
CA TYR A 74 -15.26 -29.29 -1.41
C TYR A 74 -16.39 -28.34 -1.78
N ALA A 75 -16.07 -27.29 -2.53
CA ALA A 75 -17.07 -26.34 -3.02
C ALA A 75 -18.11 -27.01 -3.94
N GLU A 76 -17.72 -28.04 -4.70
CA GLU A 76 -18.65 -28.80 -5.53
C GLU A 76 -19.75 -29.50 -4.74
N ASP A 77 -19.46 -30.02 -3.53
CA ASP A 77 -20.46 -30.74 -2.72
C ASP A 77 -21.61 -29.81 -2.29
N ALA A 78 -21.32 -28.54 -2.00
CA ALA A 78 -22.34 -27.58 -1.57
C ALA A 78 -22.94 -26.75 -2.71
N TYR A 79 -22.16 -26.43 -3.74
CA TYR A 79 -22.51 -25.45 -4.78
C TYR A 79 -22.52 -26.02 -6.20
N GLY A 80 -22.20 -27.30 -6.36
CA GLY A 80 -22.10 -27.98 -7.65
C GLY A 80 -20.95 -27.47 -8.53
N LYS A 81 -21.04 -27.79 -9.82
CA LYS A 81 -20.02 -27.43 -10.84
C LYS A 81 -19.68 -25.92 -10.92
N PRO A 82 -20.63 -24.97 -10.74
CA PRO A 82 -20.28 -23.55 -10.69
C PRO A 82 -19.34 -23.23 -9.53
N GLY A 83 -19.59 -23.79 -8.34
CA GLY A 83 -18.73 -23.63 -7.17
C GLY A 83 -17.34 -24.22 -7.38
N TYR A 84 -17.28 -25.43 -7.95
CA TYR A 84 -16.00 -26.05 -8.35
C TYR A 84 -15.19 -25.11 -9.24
N PHE A 85 -15.79 -24.64 -10.34
CA PHE A 85 -15.09 -23.80 -11.31
C PHE A 85 -14.58 -22.51 -10.68
N GLN A 86 -15.41 -21.85 -9.88
CA GLN A 86 -15.07 -20.56 -9.30
C GLN A 86 -13.91 -20.67 -8.29
N VAL A 87 -13.97 -21.68 -7.42
CA VAL A 87 -12.89 -21.95 -6.45
C VAL A 87 -11.61 -22.36 -7.16
N PHE A 88 -11.69 -23.26 -8.15
CA PHE A 88 -10.56 -23.64 -8.99
C PHE A 88 -9.95 -22.42 -9.70
N PHE A 89 -10.75 -21.61 -10.37
CA PHE A 89 -10.27 -20.51 -11.21
C PHE A 89 -9.59 -19.42 -10.37
N LEU A 90 -10.21 -19.03 -9.26
CA LEU A 90 -9.66 -18.04 -8.34
C LEU A 90 -8.35 -18.54 -7.71
N TYR A 91 -8.33 -19.78 -7.24
CA TYR A 91 -7.13 -20.38 -6.67
C TYR A 91 -6.02 -20.51 -7.72
N PHE A 92 -6.33 -21.02 -8.92
CA PHE A 92 -5.40 -21.16 -10.03
C PHE A 92 -4.75 -19.84 -10.42
N LEU A 93 -5.52 -18.75 -10.53
CA LEU A 93 -4.95 -17.43 -10.81
C LEU A 93 -4.12 -16.90 -9.64
N SER A 94 -4.56 -17.13 -8.40
CA SER A 94 -3.81 -16.73 -7.20
C SER A 94 -2.41 -17.35 -7.18
N LEU A 95 -2.28 -18.62 -7.57
CA LEU A 95 -1.00 -19.33 -7.69
C LEU A 95 -0.10 -18.71 -8.76
N ALA A 96 -0.67 -18.34 -9.92
CA ALA A 96 0.08 -17.68 -10.98
C ALA A 96 0.65 -16.34 -10.51
N ILE A 97 -0.14 -15.53 -9.80
CA ILE A 97 0.27 -14.25 -9.20
C ILE A 97 1.35 -14.47 -8.12
N ALA A 98 1.10 -15.40 -7.21
CA ALA A 98 2.00 -15.70 -6.09
C ALA A 98 3.39 -16.12 -6.57
N ASN A 99 3.47 -16.95 -7.62
CA ASN A 99 4.74 -17.37 -8.22
C ASN A 99 5.58 -16.20 -8.73
N VAL A 100 4.97 -15.17 -9.34
CA VAL A 100 5.70 -13.97 -9.76
C VAL A 100 6.25 -13.24 -8.53
N ALA A 101 5.47 -13.12 -7.45
CA ALA A 101 5.92 -12.49 -6.21
C ALA A 101 7.07 -13.27 -5.53
N VAL A 102 6.99 -14.60 -5.49
CA VAL A 102 8.04 -15.48 -4.97
C VAL A 102 9.33 -15.34 -5.81
N ALA A 103 9.21 -15.30 -7.14
CA ALA A 103 10.34 -15.10 -8.03
C ALA A 103 11.01 -13.73 -7.85
N SER A 104 10.22 -12.65 -7.69
CA SER A 104 10.72 -11.32 -7.33
C SER A 104 11.48 -11.32 -6.00
N SER A 105 10.98 -12.05 -5.00
CA SER A 105 11.65 -12.20 -3.70
C SER A 105 12.99 -12.92 -3.85
N ALA A 106 13.02 -14.05 -4.57
CA ALA A 106 14.24 -14.81 -4.85
C ALA A 106 15.30 -13.94 -5.54
N LEU A 107 14.89 -13.13 -6.53
CA LEU A 107 15.78 -12.21 -7.23
C LEU A 107 16.35 -11.13 -6.30
N GLY A 108 15.53 -10.61 -5.37
CA GLY A 108 15.97 -9.65 -4.36
C GLY A 108 17.10 -10.18 -3.47
N TYR A 109 17.06 -11.47 -3.09
CA TYR A 109 18.16 -12.10 -2.34
C TYR A 109 19.40 -12.32 -3.20
N LEU A 110 19.23 -12.73 -4.46
CA LEU A 110 20.33 -12.90 -5.40
C LEU A 110 21.03 -11.57 -5.74
N ALA A 111 20.32 -10.45 -5.68
CA ALA A 111 20.86 -9.12 -5.91
C ALA A 111 21.97 -8.73 -4.92
N ALA A 112 22.00 -9.33 -3.72
CA ALA A 112 23.09 -9.14 -2.76
C ALA A 112 24.44 -9.64 -3.30
N PHE A 113 24.44 -10.62 -4.20
CA PHE A 113 25.63 -11.17 -4.85
C PHE A 113 25.82 -10.63 -6.27
N PHE A 114 24.72 -10.36 -6.97
CA PHE A 114 24.70 -9.89 -8.35
C PHE A 114 23.87 -8.60 -8.47
N PRO A 115 24.40 -7.43 -8.06
CA PRO A 115 23.66 -6.17 -8.06
C PRO A 115 23.11 -5.75 -9.43
N VAL A 116 23.72 -6.26 -10.51
CA VAL A 116 23.26 -6.05 -11.89
C VAL A 116 21.80 -6.50 -12.11
N LEU A 117 21.34 -7.51 -11.36
CA LEU A 117 19.99 -8.05 -11.48
C LEU A 117 18.90 -7.05 -11.09
N THR A 118 19.22 -6.06 -10.25
CA THR A 118 18.28 -5.00 -9.80
C THR A 118 18.72 -3.61 -10.23
N SER A 119 19.67 -3.52 -11.18
CA SER A 119 20.20 -2.24 -11.67
C SER A 119 19.18 -1.40 -12.44
N SER A 120 18.17 -2.04 -13.01
CA SER A 120 17.05 -1.40 -13.70
C SER A 120 15.76 -2.22 -13.55
N PRO A 121 14.57 -1.61 -13.73
CA PRO A 121 13.31 -2.34 -13.75
C PRO A 121 13.28 -3.45 -14.81
N ILE A 122 13.91 -3.21 -15.96
CA ILE A 122 14.01 -4.20 -17.05
C ILE A 122 14.90 -5.37 -16.66
N ALA A 123 16.08 -5.11 -16.07
CA ALA A 123 16.96 -6.18 -15.58
C ALA A 123 16.27 -7.04 -14.52
N THR A 124 15.52 -6.39 -13.63
CA THR A 124 14.71 -7.06 -12.60
C THR A 124 13.66 -7.97 -13.24
N CYS A 125 12.91 -7.45 -14.21
CA CYS A 125 11.89 -8.22 -14.93
C CYS A 125 12.49 -9.42 -15.66
N ILE A 126 13.61 -9.25 -16.36
CA ILE A 126 14.31 -10.34 -17.06
C ILE A 126 14.77 -11.41 -16.07
N GLY A 127 15.33 -11.00 -14.92
CA GLY A 127 15.74 -11.91 -13.85
C GLY A 127 14.57 -12.73 -13.28
N VAL A 128 13.43 -12.09 -13.03
CA VAL A 128 12.20 -12.78 -12.58
C VAL A 128 11.72 -13.80 -13.61
N ILE A 129 11.65 -13.40 -14.88
CA ILE A 129 11.24 -14.29 -15.98
C ILE A 129 12.21 -15.47 -16.10
N ALA A 130 13.52 -15.23 -16.01
CA ALA A 130 14.53 -16.29 -16.05
C ALA A 130 14.32 -17.31 -14.91
N LEU A 131 14.11 -16.83 -13.67
CA LEU A 131 13.83 -17.70 -12.52
C LEU A 131 12.53 -18.51 -12.68
N LEU A 132 11.47 -17.89 -13.22
CA LEU A 132 10.22 -18.57 -13.53
C LEU A 132 10.43 -19.71 -14.53
N TRP A 133 11.20 -19.48 -15.60
CA TRP A 133 11.47 -20.51 -16.61
C TRP A 133 12.43 -21.59 -16.10
N ILE A 134 13.46 -21.24 -15.34
CA ILE A 134 14.38 -22.21 -14.72
C ILE A 134 13.60 -23.19 -13.84
N THR A 135 12.72 -22.68 -12.98
CA THR A 135 11.91 -23.52 -12.08
C THR A 135 10.81 -24.29 -12.83
N THR A 136 10.23 -23.69 -13.89
CA THR A 136 9.29 -24.38 -14.79
C THR A 136 9.93 -25.57 -15.49
N VAL A 137 11.12 -25.40 -16.06
CA VAL A 137 11.86 -26.46 -16.75
C VAL A 137 12.30 -27.54 -15.76
N ALA A 138 12.74 -27.16 -14.55
CA ALA A 138 13.07 -28.13 -13.51
C ALA A 138 11.88 -29.04 -13.15
N ASN A 139 10.65 -28.53 -13.24
CA ASN A 139 9.43 -29.31 -13.00
C ASN A 139 9.04 -30.27 -14.15
N PHE A 140 9.69 -30.21 -15.33
CA PHE A 140 9.44 -31.18 -16.40
C PHE A 140 9.83 -32.61 -16.02
N GLY A 141 10.76 -32.76 -15.07
CA GLY A 141 11.13 -34.05 -14.49
C GLY A 141 10.05 -34.69 -13.58
N GLY A 142 8.92 -34.00 -13.38
CA GLY A 142 7.77 -34.51 -12.65
C GLY A 142 7.92 -34.51 -11.12
N PRO A 143 6.91 -35.03 -10.40
CA PRO A 143 6.79 -34.88 -8.94
C PRO A 143 8.01 -35.37 -8.15
N LYS A 144 8.69 -36.42 -8.62
CA LYS A 144 9.84 -37.02 -7.94
C LYS A 144 11.06 -36.10 -7.93
N LEU A 145 11.36 -35.45 -9.05
CA LEU A 145 12.48 -34.51 -9.14
C LEU A 145 12.16 -33.26 -8.32
N THR A 146 10.94 -32.73 -8.48
CA THR A 146 10.42 -31.60 -7.71
C THR A 146 10.56 -31.82 -6.20
N GLY A 147 10.12 -32.98 -5.70
CA GLY A 147 10.22 -33.33 -4.28
C GLY A 147 11.66 -33.45 -3.78
N ARG A 148 12.58 -33.99 -4.58
CA ARG A 148 14.01 -34.08 -4.22
C ARG A 148 14.67 -32.71 -4.11
N ILE A 149 14.45 -31.83 -5.09
CA ILE A 149 14.97 -30.46 -5.06
C ILE A 149 14.36 -29.70 -3.87
N GLY A 150 13.05 -29.85 -3.65
CA GLY A 150 12.34 -29.29 -2.51
C GLY A 150 12.93 -29.71 -1.16
N SER A 151 13.25 -31.00 -0.98
CA SER A 151 13.83 -31.52 0.27
C SER A 151 15.21 -30.98 0.63
N VAL A 152 15.95 -30.47 -0.35
CA VAL A 152 17.27 -29.84 -0.12
C VAL A 152 17.08 -28.35 0.12
N THR A 153 16.34 -27.67 -0.77
CA THR A 153 16.15 -26.22 -0.74
C THR A 153 15.44 -25.73 0.53
N VAL A 154 14.60 -26.56 1.16
CA VAL A 154 13.93 -26.24 2.43
C VAL A 154 14.89 -25.89 3.57
N TRP A 155 16.07 -26.52 3.61
CA TRP A 155 17.05 -26.26 4.66
C TRP A 155 17.59 -24.83 4.60
N GLY A 156 17.49 -24.18 3.44
CA GLY A 156 17.81 -22.77 3.27
C GLY A 156 16.97 -21.83 4.14
N VAL A 157 15.75 -22.23 4.52
CA VAL A 157 14.90 -21.44 5.44
C VAL A 157 14.84 -22.05 6.84
N ILE A 158 14.80 -23.38 6.96
CA ILE A 158 14.71 -24.03 8.28
C ILE A 158 15.93 -23.69 9.14
N LEU A 159 17.16 -23.72 8.59
CA LEU A 159 18.36 -23.45 9.39
C LEU A 159 18.41 -22.00 9.90
N PRO A 160 18.32 -20.96 9.06
CA PRO A 160 18.45 -19.59 9.55
C PRO A 160 17.27 -19.17 10.44
N VAL A 161 16.05 -19.55 10.06
CA VAL A 161 14.85 -19.13 10.79
C VAL A 161 14.71 -19.93 12.10
N GLY A 162 15.04 -21.22 12.09
CA GLY A 162 15.11 -22.05 13.29
C GLY A 162 16.18 -21.53 14.27
N PHE A 163 17.38 -21.24 13.77
CA PHE A 163 18.43 -20.61 14.59
C PHE A 163 17.95 -19.29 15.20
N MET A 164 17.34 -18.42 14.40
CA MET A 164 16.83 -17.14 14.89
C MET A 164 15.76 -17.33 15.98
N SER A 165 14.88 -18.31 15.82
CA SER A 165 13.75 -18.56 16.73
C SER A 165 14.19 -19.09 18.10
N PHE A 166 15.25 -19.89 18.17
CA PHE A 166 15.66 -20.57 19.41
C PHE A 166 16.97 -20.04 20.00
N VAL A 167 17.93 -19.63 19.16
CA VAL A 167 19.28 -19.23 19.58
C VAL A 167 19.45 -17.70 19.49
N GLY A 168 18.74 -17.02 18.60
CA GLY A 168 18.88 -15.57 18.42
C GLY A 168 18.59 -14.73 19.69
N TRP A 169 17.87 -15.29 20.66
CA TRP A 169 17.58 -14.64 21.95
C TRP A 169 18.82 -14.23 22.75
N PHE A 170 19.98 -14.88 22.53
CA PHE A 170 21.23 -14.46 23.19
C PHE A 170 21.74 -13.08 22.74
N TRP A 171 21.28 -12.58 21.60
CA TRP A 171 21.60 -11.25 21.08
C TRP A 171 20.43 -10.27 21.19
N PHE A 172 19.33 -10.68 21.81
CA PHE A 172 18.14 -9.84 21.94
C PHE A 172 18.34 -8.77 23.00
N HIS A 173 18.13 -7.51 22.61
CA HIS A 173 18.17 -6.38 23.53
C HIS A 173 16.77 -5.76 23.73
N PRO A 174 16.21 -5.81 24.96
CA PRO A 174 14.89 -5.26 25.25
C PRO A 174 14.75 -3.77 24.93
N SER A 175 15.83 -3.00 25.05
CA SER A 175 15.85 -1.56 24.73
C SER A 175 15.64 -1.28 23.24
N ILE A 176 16.27 -2.08 22.36
CA ILE A 176 16.11 -1.97 20.90
C ILE A 176 14.66 -2.31 20.53
N PHE A 177 14.12 -3.40 21.08
CA PHE A 177 12.74 -3.81 20.85
C PHE A 177 11.73 -2.76 21.33
N ALA A 178 11.93 -2.20 22.54
CA ALA A 178 11.06 -1.17 23.10
C ALA A 178 11.06 0.11 22.25
N ALA A 179 12.23 0.54 21.77
CA ALA A 179 12.35 1.68 20.86
C ALA A 179 11.66 1.41 19.50
N ALA A 180 11.68 0.16 19.04
CA ALA A 180 11.02 -0.28 17.81
C ALA A 180 9.51 -0.52 17.96
N TRP A 181 8.94 -0.43 19.17
CA TRP A 181 7.57 -0.88 19.45
C TRP A 181 6.52 -0.14 18.63
N ASN A 182 6.47 1.19 18.73
CA ASN A 182 5.47 1.99 18.02
C ASN A 182 6.06 3.32 17.52
N PRO A 183 7.01 3.29 16.57
CA PRO A 183 7.68 4.49 16.06
C PRO A 183 6.72 5.46 15.36
N GLN A 184 5.58 4.97 14.86
CA GLN A 184 4.57 5.77 14.17
C GLN A 184 3.45 6.31 15.09
N GLY A 185 3.42 5.92 16.37
CA GLY A 185 2.39 6.37 17.31
C GLY A 185 0.97 5.86 17.00
N LEU A 186 0.86 4.70 16.35
CA LEU A 186 -0.43 4.11 15.94
C LEU A 186 -1.25 3.61 17.13
N ARG A 187 -2.58 3.57 16.97
CA ARG A 187 -3.45 2.88 17.95
C ARG A 187 -3.25 1.37 17.86
N LEU A 188 -3.50 0.66 18.96
CA LEU A 188 -3.28 -0.79 19.04
C LEU A 188 -4.08 -1.58 18.00
N ILE A 189 -5.34 -1.19 17.75
CA ILE A 189 -6.20 -1.82 16.73
C ILE A 189 -5.65 -1.56 15.31
N GLU A 190 -5.15 -0.35 15.05
CA GLU A 190 -4.58 0.03 13.75
C GLU A 190 -3.27 -0.74 13.48
N GLY A 191 -2.38 -0.81 14.46
CA GLY A 191 -1.13 -1.58 14.38
C GLY A 191 -1.35 -3.09 14.27
N MET A 192 -2.39 -3.63 14.91
CA MET A 192 -2.77 -5.04 14.78
C MET A 192 -3.38 -5.36 13.41
N GLY A 193 -4.06 -4.39 12.79
CA GLY A 193 -4.65 -4.55 11.45
C GLY A 193 -3.65 -4.37 10.30
N SER A 194 -2.57 -3.62 10.52
CA SER A 194 -1.70 -3.11 9.44
C SER A 194 -0.90 -4.18 8.70
N SER A 195 -0.71 -5.37 9.28
CA SER A 195 0.13 -6.42 8.69
C SER A 195 -0.60 -7.72 8.43
N ILE A 196 -1.92 -7.76 8.60
CA ILE A 196 -2.72 -9.00 8.47
C ILE A 196 -2.65 -9.63 7.08
N SER A 197 -2.67 -8.83 6.01
CA SER A 197 -2.57 -9.36 4.65
C SER A 197 -1.19 -10.01 4.41
N LEU A 198 -0.13 -9.36 4.89
CA LEU A 198 1.25 -9.87 4.79
C LEU A 198 1.50 -11.10 5.67
N THR A 199 0.99 -11.10 6.90
CA THR A 199 1.09 -12.27 7.78
C THR A 199 0.24 -13.42 7.24
N LEU A 200 -0.95 -13.17 6.70
CA LEU A 200 -1.76 -14.21 6.06
C LEU A 200 -1.07 -14.78 4.83
N TRP A 201 -0.44 -13.93 4.01
CA TRP A 201 0.38 -14.39 2.90
C TRP A 201 1.44 -15.41 3.33
N ALA A 202 2.08 -15.19 4.48
CA ALA A 202 3.04 -16.14 5.06
C ALA A 202 2.43 -17.50 5.42
N PHE A 203 1.11 -17.55 5.65
CA PHE A 203 0.38 -18.78 5.93
C PHE A 203 -0.25 -19.43 4.70
N LEU A 204 -0.28 -18.75 3.55
CA LEU A 204 -0.72 -19.39 2.30
C LEU A 204 0.26 -20.54 1.99
N GLY A 205 -0.28 -21.73 1.79
CA GLY A 205 0.49 -22.97 1.71
C GLY A 205 -0.09 -24.07 2.60
N MET A 206 -0.84 -23.73 3.65
CA MET A 206 -1.58 -24.67 4.50
C MET A 206 -2.55 -25.57 3.73
N GLU A 207 -3.16 -25.05 2.66
CA GLU A 207 -4.02 -25.76 1.72
C GLU A 207 -3.26 -26.71 0.79
N SER A 208 -1.92 -26.62 0.70
CA SER A 208 -1.12 -27.46 -0.20
C SER A 208 -1.32 -28.95 0.09
N ALA A 209 -1.56 -29.32 1.35
CA ALA A 209 -1.87 -30.71 1.71
C ALA A 209 -3.20 -31.17 1.10
N VAL A 210 -4.22 -30.31 1.15
CA VAL A 210 -5.55 -30.57 0.57
C VAL A 210 -5.46 -30.65 -0.95
N GLN A 211 -4.75 -29.69 -1.55
CA GLN A 211 -4.66 -29.57 -2.99
C GLN A 211 -3.90 -30.73 -3.64
N ASN A 212 -2.88 -31.25 -2.96
CA ASN A 212 -2.09 -32.38 -3.42
C ASN A 212 -2.59 -33.73 -2.90
N SER A 213 -3.82 -33.80 -2.35
CA SER A 213 -4.38 -35.02 -1.75
C SER A 213 -4.41 -36.23 -2.69
N SER A 214 -4.55 -36.02 -4.01
CA SER A 214 -4.49 -37.07 -5.03
C SER A 214 -3.11 -37.77 -5.12
N ALA A 215 -2.06 -37.09 -4.67
CA ALA A 215 -0.67 -37.55 -4.68
C ALA A 215 -0.18 -38.11 -3.32
N VAL A 216 -1.07 -38.27 -2.33
CA VAL A 216 -0.74 -38.71 -0.95
C VAL A 216 -1.13 -40.17 -0.70
N GLU A 217 -0.32 -40.89 0.08
CA GLU A 217 -0.52 -42.31 0.41
C GLU A 217 -1.83 -42.56 1.18
N ASN A 218 -2.04 -41.86 2.31
CA ASN A 218 -3.27 -41.94 3.09
C ASN A 218 -3.92 -40.56 3.28
N PRO A 219 -4.72 -40.09 2.29
CA PRO A 219 -5.32 -38.75 2.34
C PRO A 219 -6.19 -38.52 3.58
N LYS A 220 -6.88 -39.55 4.10
CA LYS A 220 -7.78 -39.43 5.26
C LYS A 220 -7.04 -39.02 6.54
N ARG A 221 -5.83 -39.53 6.72
CA ARG A 221 -5.02 -39.33 7.93
C ARG A 221 -3.98 -38.24 7.73
N ASP A 222 -3.26 -38.31 6.61
CA ASP A 222 -2.03 -37.56 6.43
C ASP A 222 -2.29 -36.09 6.08
N VAL A 223 -3.35 -35.80 5.31
CA VAL A 223 -3.71 -34.43 4.94
C VAL A 223 -4.11 -33.59 6.16
N PRO A 224 -5.02 -34.05 7.06
CA PRO A 224 -5.33 -33.34 8.30
C PRO A 224 -4.11 -33.05 9.18
N LEU A 225 -3.25 -34.06 9.38
CA LEU A 225 -2.08 -33.94 10.23
C LEU A 225 -1.05 -32.97 9.65
N ALA A 226 -0.76 -33.09 8.35
CA ALA A 226 0.18 -32.20 7.66
C ALA A 226 -0.32 -30.74 7.65
N CYS A 227 -1.62 -30.52 7.45
CA CYS A 227 -2.21 -29.18 7.47
C CYS A 227 -2.08 -28.54 8.86
N LEU A 228 -2.45 -29.25 9.93
CA LEU A 228 -2.40 -28.71 11.30
C LEU A 228 -0.98 -28.54 11.83
N PHE A 229 -0.12 -29.57 11.70
CA PHE A 229 1.25 -29.49 12.23
C PHE A 229 2.13 -28.55 11.42
N GLY A 230 1.96 -28.52 10.09
CA GLY A 230 2.65 -27.55 9.24
C GLY A 230 2.27 -26.12 9.60
N THR A 231 0.98 -25.86 9.80
CA THR A 231 0.49 -24.51 10.16
C THR A 231 0.95 -24.08 11.54
N LEU A 232 0.87 -24.95 12.55
CA LEU A 232 1.32 -24.65 13.91
C LEU A 232 2.84 -24.44 13.96
N GLY A 233 3.60 -25.30 13.29
CA GLY A 233 5.05 -25.17 13.20
C GLY A 233 5.49 -23.86 12.57
N ALA A 234 4.85 -23.47 11.45
CA ALA A 234 5.08 -22.18 10.81
C ALA A 234 4.73 -21.01 11.74
N ALA A 235 3.58 -21.05 12.42
CA ALA A 235 3.16 -19.97 13.33
C ALA A 235 4.18 -19.70 14.44
N VAL A 236 4.65 -20.76 15.12
CA VAL A 236 5.63 -20.63 16.19
C VAL A 236 6.92 -20.01 15.67
N VAL A 237 7.45 -20.53 14.56
CA VAL A 237 8.70 -20.07 13.96
C VAL A 237 8.59 -18.63 13.47
N TYR A 238 7.45 -18.24 12.88
CA TYR A 238 7.24 -16.87 12.39
C TYR A 238 7.21 -15.85 13.51
N VAL A 239 6.44 -16.11 14.56
CA VAL A 239 6.33 -15.22 15.72
C VAL A 239 7.69 -15.06 16.39
N LEU A 240 8.36 -16.17 16.69
CA LEU A 240 9.65 -16.14 17.39
C LEU A 240 10.72 -15.44 16.57
N SER A 241 10.94 -15.86 15.31
CA SER A 241 12.01 -15.29 14.49
C SER A 241 11.85 -13.79 14.22
N THR A 242 10.63 -13.34 13.92
CA THR A 242 10.38 -11.91 13.65
C THR A 242 10.52 -11.05 14.90
N THR A 243 10.07 -11.55 16.05
CA THR A 243 10.23 -10.87 17.35
C THR A 243 11.71 -10.72 17.70
N VAL A 244 12.49 -11.80 17.56
CA VAL A 244 13.92 -11.79 17.89
C VAL A 244 14.69 -10.81 17.01
N ILE A 245 14.43 -10.80 15.69
CA ILE A 245 15.10 -9.87 14.76
C ILE A 245 14.87 -8.41 15.15
N GLN A 246 13.64 -8.05 15.55
CA GLN A 246 13.32 -6.68 15.95
C GLN A 246 13.96 -6.24 17.27
N GLY A 247 14.48 -7.16 18.08
CA GLY A 247 15.30 -6.84 19.25
C GLY A 247 16.82 -6.94 19.00
N ILE A 248 17.26 -7.40 17.83
CA ILE A 248 18.68 -7.44 17.44
C ILE A 248 19.04 -6.24 16.58
N VAL A 249 18.19 -5.91 15.58
CA VAL A 249 18.49 -4.90 14.57
C VAL A 249 17.68 -3.63 14.84
N PRO A 250 18.29 -2.43 14.81
CA PRO A 250 17.56 -1.17 14.88
C PRO A 250 16.45 -1.06 13.82
N ASN A 251 15.26 -0.58 14.22
CA ASN A 251 14.07 -0.56 13.36
C ASN A 251 14.29 0.22 12.04
N ALA A 252 15.03 1.33 12.08
CA ALA A 252 15.29 2.17 10.91
C ALA A 252 16.12 1.44 9.83
N ASP A 253 17.05 0.58 10.24
CA ASP A 253 17.87 -0.21 9.32
C ASP A 253 17.10 -1.42 8.81
N LEU A 254 16.37 -2.07 9.72
CA LEU A 254 15.51 -3.21 9.39
C LEU A 254 14.44 -2.84 8.35
N ALA A 255 13.80 -1.68 8.49
CA ALA A 255 12.77 -1.19 7.56
C ALA A 255 13.27 -0.90 6.13
N LYS A 256 14.58 -0.68 5.96
CA LYS A 256 15.23 -0.41 4.66
C LYS A 256 15.85 -1.67 4.03
N SER A 257 15.99 -2.75 4.80
CA SER A 257 16.69 -3.95 4.37
C SER A 257 15.89 -4.74 3.33
N THR A 258 16.53 -5.16 2.25
CA THR A 258 15.97 -6.13 1.29
C THR A 258 16.17 -7.59 1.74
N GLY A 259 16.91 -7.81 2.83
CA GLY A 259 17.24 -9.13 3.36
C GLY A 259 17.42 -9.12 4.88
N PRO A 260 16.32 -9.09 5.65
CA PRO A 260 16.39 -8.82 7.10
C PRO A 260 17.06 -9.95 7.88
N PHE A 261 16.93 -11.21 7.46
CA PHE A 261 17.66 -12.31 8.08
C PHE A 261 19.16 -12.19 7.85
N GLY A 262 19.60 -11.90 6.62
CA GLY A 262 21.02 -11.66 6.33
C GLY A 262 21.58 -10.51 7.17
N LEU A 263 20.83 -9.41 7.30
CA LEU A 263 21.20 -8.28 8.14
C LEU A 263 21.30 -8.67 9.63
N ALA A 264 20.32 -9.40 10.17
CA ALA A 264 20.35 -9.83 11.56
C ALA A 264 21.56 -10.72 11.87
N PHE A 265 21.88 -11.67 10.99
CA PHE A 265 23.07 -12.51 11.13
C PHE A 265 24.37 -11.74 10.96
N ALA A 266 24.39 -10.69 10.14
CA ALA A 266 25.53 -9.79 10.04
C ALA A 266 25.77 -9.01 11.35
N HIS A 267 24.71 -8.57 12.02
CA HIS A 267 24.77 -7.93 13.33
C HIS A 267 25.20 -8.89 14.46
N MET A 268 24.73 -10.14 14.45
CA MET A 268 25.08 -11.12 15.49
C MET A 268 26.54 -11.59 15.38
N PHE A 269 27.04 -11.76 14.15
CA PHE A 269 28.34 -12.38 13.89
C PHE A 269 29.24 -11.48 13.05
N ASN A 270 29.02 -11.44 11.73
CA ASN A 270 29.76 -10.62 10.77
C ASN A 270 29.08 -10.65 9.38
N PRO A 271 29.45 -9.74 8.45
CA PRO A 271 28.85 -9.67 7.12
C PRO A 271 28.95 -10.96 6.29
N ALA A 272 29.98 -11.79 6.48
CA ALA A 272 30.13 -13.03 5.72
C ALA A 272 29.05 -14.06 6.09
N VAL A 273 28.73 -14.19 7.39
CA VAL A 273 27.61 -15.04 7.84
C VAL A 273 26.28 -14.50 7.32
N GLY A 274 26.12 -13.17 7.31
CA GLY A 274 24.96 -12.51 6.70
C GLY A 274 24.77 -12.90 5.24
N SER A 275 25.84 -12.85 4.44
CA SER A 275 25.83 -13.29 3.04
C SER A 275 25.47 -14.77 2.89
N ILE A 276 26.02 -15.67 3.71
CA ILE A 276 25.65 -17.10 3.67
C ILE A 276 24.15 -17.28 3.87
N VAL A 277 23.56 -16.57 4.85
CA VAL A 277 22.12 -16.62 5.12
C VAL A 277 21.30 -16.06 3.96
N MET A 278 21.77 -15.01 3.28
CA MET A 278 21.13 -14.51 2.06
C MET A 278 21.14 -15.54 0.92
N GLY A 279 22.23 -16.30 0.76
CA GLY A 279 22.31 -17.39 -0.22
C GLY A 279 21.35 -18.55 0.11
N LEU A 280 21.24 -18.91 1.39
CA LEU A 280 20.29 -19.91 1.88
C LEU A 280 18.83 -19.44 1.68
N ALA A 281 18.54 -18.16 1.92
CA ALA A 281 17.23 -17.57 1.64
C ALA A 281 16.88 -17.60 0.15
N ALA A 282 17.82 -17.24 -0.74
CA ALA A 282 17.63 -17.36 -2.18
C ALA A 282 17.32 -18.81 -2.59
N MET A 283 18.07 -19.77 -2.06
CA MET A 283 17.85 -21.21 -2.30
C MET A 283 16.44 -21.65 -1.86
N ALA A 284 15.99 -21.21 -0.68
CA ALA A 284 14.66 -21.54 -0.17
C ALA A 284 13.53 -20.92 -1.01
N CYS A 285 13.68 -19.65 -1.44
CA CYS A 285 12.71 -19.01 -2.33
C CYS A 285 12.61 -19.73 -3.68
N VAL A 286 13.74 -20.15 -4.27
CA VAL A 286 13.73 -20.95 -5.51
C VAL A 286 13.07 -22.31 -5.31
N GLY A 287 13.33 -22.96 -4.17
CA GLY A 287 12.67 -24.22 -3.80
C GLY A 287 11.16 -24.10 -3.66
N SER A 288 10.71 -23.04 -2.98
CA SER A 288 9.29 -22.71 -2.83
C SER A 288 8.64 -22.38 -4.18
N LEU A 289 9.29 -21.59 -5.02
CA LEU A 289 8.82 -21.29 -6.37
C LEU A 289 8.64 -22.58 -7.19
N LEU A 290 9.58 -23.50 -7.08
CA LEU A 290 9.51 -24.79 -7.75
C LEU A 290 8.30 -25.62 -7.26
N GLY A 291 8.04 -25.65 -5.95
CA GLY A 291 6.87 -26.34 -5.37
C GLY A 291 5.54 -25.71 -5.77
N TRP A 292 5.46 -24.38 -5.83
CA TRP A 292 4.26 -23.67 -6.25
C TRP A 292 3.99 -23.76 -7.75
N GLN A 293 5.04 -23.76 -8.59
CA GLN A 293 4.93 -24.04 -10.02
C GLN A 293 4.37 -25.46 -10.28
N PHE A 294 4.80 -26.43 -9.50
CA PHE A 294 4.26 -27.79 -9.55
C PHE A 294 2.77 -27.81 -9.15
N THR A 295 2.42 -27.16 -8.04
CA THR A 295 1.02 -27.09 -7.54
C THR A 295 0.09 -26.38 -8.53
N LEU A 296 0.57 -25.31 -9.19
CA LEU A 296 -0.15 -24.60 -10.25
C LEU A 296 -0.48 -25.54 -11.41
N ALA A 297 0.51 -26.31 -11.87
CA ALA A 297 0.36 -27.23 -12.98
C ALA A 297 -0.58 -28.41 -12.63
N GLN A 298 -0.47 -28.97 -11.43
CA GLN A 298 -1.33 -30.05 -10.97
C GLN A 298 -2.78 -29.59 -10.82
N THR A 299 -3.00 -28.39 -10.28
CA THR A 299 -4.34 -27.80 -10.15
C THR A 299 -5.01 -27.62 -11.52
N ALA A 300 -4.26 -27.16 -12.52
CA ALA A 300 -4.76 -27.04 -13.89
C ALA A 300 -5.11 -28.41 -14.49
N LYS A 301 -4.27 -29.41 -14.24
CA LYS A 301 -4.46 -30.78 -14.70
C LYS A 301 -5.71 -31.41 -14.09
N ASP A 302 -5.89 -31.33 -12.77
CA ASP A 302 -7.05 -31.91 -12.06
C ASP A 302 -8.38 -31.32 -12.58
N ALA A 303 -8.41 -30.00 -12.84
CA ALA A 303 -9.57 -29.35 -13.43
C ALA A 303 -9.80 -29.74 -14.90
N ALA A 304 -8.73 -29.96 -15.68
CA ALA A 304 -8.83 -30.44 -17.06
C ALA A 304 -9.33 -31.89 -17.12
N ASP A 305 -8.84 -32.76 -16.24
CA ASP A 305 -9.30 -34.15 -16.08
C ASP A 305 -10.78 -34.20 -15.68
N SER A 306 -11.23 -33.21 -14.90
CA SER A 306 -12.64 -33.04 -14.50
C SER A 306 -13.52 -32.40 -15.58
N ASN A 307 -13.00 -32.17 -16.79
CA ASN A 307 -13.68 -31.47 -17.89
C ASN A 307 -14.12 -30.03 -17.56
N MET A 308 -13.46 -29.39 -16.61
CA MET A 308 -13.71 -28.00 -16.18
C MET A 308 -12.69 -27.02 -16.76
N PHE A 309 -11.63 -27.52 -17.42
CA PHE A 309 -10.58 -26.73 -18.06
C PHE A 309 -10.26 -27.28 -19.48
N PRO A 310 -9.48 -26.58 -20.34
CA PRO A 310 -9.11 -27.09 -21.65
C PRO A 310 -8.27 -28.37 -21.59
N ALA A 311 -8.55 -29.31 -22.50
CA ALA A 311 -7.92 -30.65 -22.53
C ALA A 311 -6.41 -30.65 -22.81
N ILE A 312 -5.81 -29.51 -23.17
CA ILE A 312 -4.36 -29.40 -23.29
C ILE A 312 -3.65 -29.55 -21.92
N PHE A 313 -4.32 -29.18 -20.84
CA PHE A 313 -3.77 -29.23 -19.48
C PHE A 313 -3.83 -30.62 -18.84
N SER A 314 -4.63 -31.56 -19.38
CA SER A 314 -4.72 -32.94 -18.85
C SER A 314 -3.57 -33.85 -19.28
N LYS A 315 -2.89 -33.51 -20.39
CA LYS A 315 -1.83 -34.33 -20.99
C LYS A 315 -0.58 -34.34 -20.11
N ALA A 316 -0.27 -35.49 -19.52
CA ALA A 316 0.95 -35.72 -18.75
C ALA A 316 2.06 -36.35 -19.61
N SER A 317 3.31 -36.02 -19.31
CA SER A 317 4.50 -36.67 -19.88
C SER A 317 4.72 -38.07 -19.29
N HIS A 318 5.70 -38.82 -19.81
CA HIS A 318 6.11 -40.10 -19.22
C HIS A 318 6.56 -39.97 -17.75
N ALA A 319 7.04 -38.79 -17.35
CA ALA A 319 7.42 -38.50 -15.96
C ALA A 319 6.24 -38.03 -15.08
N GLY A 320 5.01 -38.00 -15.63
CA GLY A 320 3.81 -37.54 -14.93
C GLY A 320 3.62 -36.02 -14.87
N ALA A 321 4.41 -35.24 -15.61
CA ALA A 321 4.34 -33.78 -15.60
C ALA A 321 3.47 -33.22 -16.75
N PRO A 322 2.50 -32.31 -16.50
CA PRO A 322 1.71 -31.67 -17.56
C PRO A 322 2.48 -30.54 -18.27
N ILE A 323 3.49 -30.90 -19.08
CA ILE A 323 4.47 -29.97 -19.70
C ILE A 323 3.78 -28.87 -20.50
N ALA A 324 2.76 -29.19 -21.31
CA ALA A 324 2.06 -28.18 -22.12
C ALA A 324 1.39 -27.11 -21.24
N GLY A 325 0.77 -27.52 -20.14
CA GLY A 325 0.18 -26.59 -19.17
C GLY A 325 1.23 -25.73 -18.47
N MET A 326 2.37 -26.33 -18.10
CA MET A 326 3.50 -25.62 -17.51
C MET A 326 4.08 -24.54 -18.44
N ILE A 327 4.23 -24.83 -19.75
CA ILE A 327 4.71 -23.85 -20.73
C ILE A 327 3.71 -22.69 -20.91
N ILE A 328 2.42 -22.99 -21.03
CA ILE A 328 1.38 -21.95 -21.15
C ILE A 328 1.41 -21.04 -19.92
N MET A 329 1.51 -21.61 -18.72
CA MET A 329 1.58 -20.81 -17.50
C MET A 329 2.89 -20.04 -17.37
N GLY A 330 4.02 -20.60 -17.81
CA GLY A 330 5.28 -19.86 -17.88
C GLY A 330 5.17 -18.61 -18.77
N ILE A 331 4.47 -18.70 -19.90
CA ILE A 331 4.18 -17.54 -20.77
C ILE A 331 3.26 -16.54 -20.06
N VAL A 332 2.16 -16.99 -19.47
CA VAL A 332 1.22 -16.11 -18.74
C VAL A 332 1.93 -15.37 -17.60
N GLN A 333 2.73 -16.07 -16.81
CA GLN A 333 3.49 -15.48 -15.72
C GLN A 333 4.58 -14.52 -16.22
N SER A 334 5.17 -14.79 -17.39
CA SER A 334 6.12 -13.85 -18.02
C SER A 334 5.43 -12.55 -18.44
N LEU A 335 4.23 -12.63 -19.01
CA LEU A 335 3.42 -11.46 -19.34
C LEU A 335 3.01 -10.68 -18.09
N MET A 336 2.66 -11.37 -17.01
CA MET A 336 2.36 -10.76 -15.72
C MET A 336 3.59 -10.08 -15.09
N ALA A 337 4.77 -10.68 -15.21
CA ALA A 337 6.02 -10.06 -14.75
C ALA A 337 6.29 -8.75 -15.51
N LEU A 338 6.05 -8.73 -16.83
CA LEU A 338 6.16 -7.53 -17.66
C LEU A 338 5.15 -6.44 -17.27
N SER A 339 3.88 -6.80 -17.04
CA SER A 339 2.83 -5.83 -16.70
C SER A 339 2.95 -5.26 -15.29
N THR A 340 3.73 -5.90 -14.42
CA THR A 340 3.89 -5.52 -13.01
C THR A 340 5.23 -4.84 -12.75
N MET A 341 5.98 -4.47 -13.80
CA MET A 341 7.29 -3.83 -13.69
C MET A 341 7.21 -2.53 -12.87
N SER A 342 7.96 -2.46 -11.78
CA SER A 342 8.02 -1.30 -10.88
C SER A 342 9.47 -0.89 -10.61
N PRO A 343 9.76 0.40 -10.38
CA PRO A 343 11.05 0.85 -9.87
C PRO A 343 11.38 0.32 -8.47
N ASN A 344 10.38 -0.08 -7.66
CA ASN A 344 10.58 -0.55 -6.30
C ASN A 344 10.11 -2.02 -6.15
N LEU A 345 11.07 -2.92 -5.93
CA LEU A 345 10.83 -4.35 -5.78
C LEU A 345 9.93 -4.68 -4.59
N SER A 346 10.06 -3.96 -3.47
CA SER A 346 9.25 -4.19 -2.27
C SER A 346 7.78 -3.79 -2.48
N GLU A 347 7.52 -2.76 -3.29
CA GLU A 347 6.16 -2.32 -3.61
C GLU A 347 5.50 -3.25 -4.63
N GLN A 348 6.25 -3.64 -5.68
CA GLN A 348 5.80 -4.66 -6.64
C GLN A 348 5.39 -5.94 -5.91
N PHE A 349 6.24 -6.39 -4.99
CA PHE A 349 6.03 -7.57 -4.18
C PHE A 349 4.75 -7.43 -3.32
N ALA A 350 4.59 -6.32 -2.58
CA ALA A 350 3.41 -6.11 -1.74
C ALA A 350 2.10 -6.06 -2.54
N ALA A 351 2.10 -5.41 -3.71
CA ALA A 351 0.92 -5.32 -4.58
C ALA A 351 0.49 -6.70 -5.10
N LEU A 352 1.46 -7.50 -5.57
CA LEU A 352 1.21 -8.87 -6.02
C LEU A 352 0.68 -9.76 -4.89
N VAL A 353 1.26 -9.63 -3.69
CA VAL A 353 0.82 -10.37 -2.50
C VAL A 353 -0.63 -10.03 -2.14
N ASN A 354 -0.97 -8.75 -2.02
CA ASN A 354 -2.32 -8.36 -1.63
C ASN A 354 -3.37 -8.90 -2.61
N LEU A 355 -3.08 -8.84 -3.92
CA LEU A 355 -3.98 -9.40 -4.94
C LEU A 355 -4.06 -10.95 -4.87
N ALA A 356 -2.93 -11.62 -4.64
CA ALA A 356 -2.89 -13.08 -4.46
C ALA A 356 -3.68 -13.52 -3.21
N VAL A 357 -3.54 -12.81 -2.09
CA VAL A 357 -4.28 -13.07 -0.85
C VAL A 357 -5.78 -12.93 -1.10
N VAL A 358 -6.23 -11.84 -1.74
CA VAL A 358 -7.66 -11.65 -2.02
C VAL A 358 -8.22 -12.77 -2.90
N THR A 359 -7.50 -13.13 -3.96
CA THR A 359 -7.93 -14.18 -4.89
C THR A 359 -7.88 -15.59 -4.28
N ASN A 360 -7.07 -15.83 -3.25
CA ASN A 360 -6.99 -17.11 -2.55
C ASN A 360 -7.98 -17.24 -1.37
N VAL A 361 -8.26 -16.14 -0.66
CA VAL A 361 -9.12 -16.18 0.53
C VAL A 361 -10.61 -16.41 0.18
N VAL A 362 -11.06 -15.96 -0.99
CA VAL A 362 -12.42 -16.28 -1.47
C VAL A 362 -12.63 -17.79 -1.63
N PRO A 363 -11.75 -18.55 -2.32
CA PRO A 363 -11.71 -20.02 -2.26
C PRO A 363 -11.83 -20.62 -0.86
N TYR A 364 -11.15 -20.05 0.13
CA TYR A 364 -11.21 -20.56 1.50
C TYR A 364 -12.60 -20.42 2.09
N ILE A 365 -13.21 -19.24 1.96
CA ILE A 365 -14.56 -18.97 2.49
C ILE A 365 -15.56 -19.95 1.86
N VAL A 366 -15.54 -20.11 0.54
CA VAL A 366 -16.48 -20.99 -0.18
C VAL A 366 -16.26 -22.46 0.17
N SER A 367 -15.01 -22.89 0.35
CA SER A 367 -14.70 -24.28 0.69
C SER A 367 -15.05 -24.60 2.15
N LEU A 368 -14.83 -23.65 3.07
CA LEU A 368 -15.21 -23.79 4.48
C LEU A 368 -16.72 -23.72 4.67
N SER A 369 -17.44 -22.91 3.90
CA SER A 369 -18.91 -22.89 3.92
C SER A 369 -19.52 -24.19 3.38
N ALA A 370 -18.82 -24.89 2.48
CA ALA A 370 -19.24 -26.21 2.03
C ALA A 370 -19.17 -27.28 3.14
N LEU A 371 -18.31 -27.09 4.15
CA LEU A 371 -18.16 -28.03 5.27
C LEU A 371 -19.47 -28.24 6.04
N PHE A 372 -20.32 -27.22 6.15
CA PHE A 372 -21.61 -27.34 6.81
C PHE A 372 -22.55 -28.31 6.09
N VAL A 373 -22.50 -28.36 4.75
CA VAL A 373 -23.28 -29.28 3.93
C VAL A 373 -22.68 -30.68 4.01
N MET A 374 -21.36 -30.81 3.83
CA MET A 374 -20.65 -32.09 3.92
C MET A 374 -20.88 -32.80 5.26
N MET A 375 -20.82 -32.07 6.38
CA MET A 375 -21.05 -32.67 7.71
C MET A 375 -22.51 -33.13 7.91
N ARG A 376 -23.49 -32.44 7.31
CA ARG A 376 -24.91 -32.83 7.38
C ARG A 376 -25.17 -34.09 6.56
N GLU A 377 -24.65 -34.15 5.34
CA GLU A 377 -24.80 -35.31 4.47
C GLU A 377 -24.10 -36.55 5.02
N ALA A 378 -22.95 -36.37 5.66
CA ALA A 378 -22.22 -37.46 6.33
C ALA A 378 -22.86 -37.92 7.65
N GLY A 379 -23.95 -37.27 8.12
CA GLY A 379 -24.60 -37.63 9.39
C GLY A 379 -23.70 -37.45 10.61
N THR A 380 -22.86 -36.41 10.63
CA THR A 380 -21.88 -36.16 11.70
C THR A 380 -22.59 -35.96 13.04
N GLU A 381 -22.06 -36.55 14.12
CA GLU A 381 -22.58 -36.39 15.49
C GLU A 381 -22.77 -34.92 15.87
N ALA A 382 -23.87 -34.59 16.56
CA ALA A 382 -24.27 -33.21 16.88
C ALA A 382 -23.19 -32.42 17.63
N ALA A 383 -22.47 -33.05 18.57
CA ALA A 383 -21.39 -32.40 19.31
C ALA A 383 -20.20 -32.04 18.42
N ALA A 384 -19.79 -32.99 17.55
CA ALA A 384 -18.73 -32.77 16.58
C ALA A 384 -19.14 -31.73 15.51
N TYR A 385 -20.39 -31.76 15.05
CA TYR A 385 -20.96 -30.76 14.14
C TYR A 385 -20.85 -29.35 14.73
N ARG A 386 -21.31 -29.15 15.98
CA ARG A 386 -21.29 -27.84 16.64
C ARG A 386 -19.85 -27.32 16.80
N ARG A 387 -18.92 -28.17 17.24
CA ARG A 387 -17.51 -27.80 17.39
C ARG A 387 -16.91 -27.36 16.03
N ASN A 388 -17.08 -28.19 15.01
CA ASN A 388 -16.54 -27.93 13.69
C ASN A 388 -17.18 -26.69 13.03
N ALA A 389 -18.50 -26.50 13.22
CA ALA A 389 -19.24 -25.33 12.75
C ALA A 389 -18.72 -24.03 13.38
N VAL A 390 -18.51 -23.99 14.70
CA VAL A 390 -17.96 -22.81 15.39
C VAL A 390 -16.58 -22.47 14.85
N ILE A 391 -15.70 -23.46 14.71
CA ILE A 391 -14.34 -23.23 14.18
C ILE A 391 -14.39 -22.77 12.72
N ALA A 392 -15.28 -23.33 11.89
CA ALA A 392 -15.46 -22.90 10.50
C ALA A 392 -15.99 -21.46 10.41
N VAL A 393 -16.89 -21.03 11.30
CA VAL A 393 -17.35 -19.64 11.38
C VAL A 393 -16.20 -18.70 11.75
N ILE A 394 -15.38 -19.06 12.74
CA ILE A 394 -14.19 -18.27 13.11
C ILE A 394 -13.22 -18.15 11.94
N ALA A 395 -12.96 -19.26 11.24
CA ALA A 395 -12.12 -19.29 10.06
C ALA A 395 -12.65 -18.36 8.95
N MET A 396 -13.94 -18.44 8.62
CA MET A 396 -14.56 -17.57 7.61
C MET A 396 -14.58 -16.10 8.05
N ALA A 397 -14.84 -15.79 9.32
CA ALA A 397 -14.82 -14.42 9.83
C ALA A 397 -13.41 -13.81 9.73
N TYR A 398 -12.39 -14.58 10.07
CA TYR A 398 -10.99 -14.18 9.87
C TYR A 398 -10.66 -13.98 8.39
N SER A 399 -11.10 -14.88 7.49
CA SER A 399 -10.95 -14.72 6.05
C SER A 399 -11.58 -13.42 5.53
N VAL A 400 -12.80 -13.07 5.98
CA VAL A 400 -13.45 -11.80 5.62
C VAL A 400 -12.65 -10.60 6.13
N TYR A 401 -12.14 -10.67 7.36
CA TYR A 401 -11.30 -9.61 7.92
C TYR A 401 -10.00 -9.44 7.13
N ALA A 402 -9.37 -10.53 6.70
CA ALA A 402 -8.16 -10.48 5.88
C ALA A 402 -8.42 -9.89 4.48
N LEU A 403 -9.59 -10.15 3.88
CA LEU A 403 -10.02 -9.48 2.65
C LEU A 403 -10.10 -7.96 2.86
N TYR A 404 -10.76 -7.53 3.93
CA TYR A 404 -10.83 -6.11 4.29
C TYR A 404 -9.44 -5.48 4.49
N ALA A 405 -8.56 -6.17 5.22
CA ALA A 405 -7.20 -5.71 5.52
C ALA A 405 -6.26 -5.66 4.29
N SER A 406 -6.59 -6.37 3.21
CA SER A 406 -5.78 -6.39 1.97
C SER A 406 -5.91 -5.10 1.13
N GLY A 407 -6.86 -4.22 1.48
CA GLY A 407 -7.02 -2.92 0.84
C GLY A 407 -7.99 -2.91 -0.34
N LYS A 408 -8.56 -1.74 -0.61
CA LYS A 408 -9.66 -1.55 -1.57
C LYS A 408 -9.29 -1.95 -3.00
N ASP A 409 -8.09 -1.60 -3.45
CA ASP A 409 -7.64 -1.88 -4.83
C ASP A 409 -7.49 -3.39 -5.08
N ALA A 410 -6.90 -4.10 -4.11
CA ALA A 410 -6.75 -5.56 -4.19
C ALA A 410 -8.11 -6.26 -4.16
N VAL A 411 -9.03 -5.82 -3.28
CA VAL A 411 -10.40 -6.35 -3.21
C VAL A 411 -11.16 -6.08 -4.51
N MET A 412 -11.05 -4.89 -5.09
CA MET A 412 -11.64 -4.56 -6.38
C MET A 412 -11.08 -5.46 -7.49
N GLY A 413 -9.76 -5.63 -7.55
CA GLY A 413 -9.12 -6.55 -8.49
C GLY A 413 -9.62 -7.99 -8.35
N GLY A 414 -9.71 -8.49 -7.12
CA GLY A 414 -10.27 -9.83 -6.85
C GLY A 414 -11.74 -9.97 -7.25
N MET A 415 -12.56 -8.95 -7.01
CA MET A 415 -13.97 -8.93 -7.45
C MET A 415 -14.09 -8.96 -8.98
N LEU A 416 -13.26 -8.20 -9.69
CA LEU A 416 -13.22 -8.21 -11.16
C LEU A 416 -12.80 -9.58 -11.70
N VAL A 417 -11.77 -10.19 -11.13
CA VAL A 417 -11.35 -11.55 -11.47
C VAL A 417 -12.50 -12.54 -11.22
N MET A 418 -13.19 -12.42 -10.09
CA MET A 418 -14.32 -13.27 -9.75
C MET A 418 -15.45 -13.16 -10.79
N ALA A 419 -15.79 -11.92 -11.19
CA ALA A 419 -16.80 -11.66 -12.22
C ALA A 419 -16.39 -12.22 -13.59
N ILE A 420 -15.13 -12.08 -13.98
CA ILE A 420 -14.57 -12.68 -15.20
C ILE A 420 -14.66 -14.22 -15.13
N GLY A 421 -14.38 -14.82 -13.97
CA GLY A 421 -14.52 -16.25 -13.74
C GLY A 421 -15.93 -16.75 -14.04
N TYR A 422 -16.95 -16.06 -13.52
CA TYR A 422 -18.36 -16.38 -13.82
C TYR A 422 -18.69 -16.22 -15.31
N MET A 423 -18.18 -15.18 -15.96
CA MET A 423 -18.37 -14.96 -17.39
C MET A 423 -17.76 -16.11 -18.22
N ILE A 424 -16.51 -16.51 -17.91
CA ILE A 424 -15.84 -17.64 -18.55
C ILE A 424 -16.63 -18.93 -18.33
N TYR A 425 -17.09 -19.17 -17.10
CA TYR A 425 -17.91 -20.34 -16.78
C TYR A 425 -19.20 -20.38 -17.61
N GLY A 426 -19.89 -19.24 -17.81
CA GLY A 426 -21.08 -19.16 -18.65
C GLY A 426 -20.84 -19.63 -20.10
N PHE A 427 -19.68 -19.27 -20.67
CA PHE A 427 -19.29 -19.74 -22.01
C PHE A 427 -18.88 -21.23 -22.04
N VAL A 428 -18.23 -21.73 -20.99
CA VAL A 428 -17.85 -23.15 -20.90
C VAL A 428 -19.07 -24.05 -20.67
N ALA A 429 -19.98 -23.63 -19.79
CA ALA A 429 -21.19 -24.36 -19.45
C ALA A 429 -22.16 -24.50 -20.63
N SER A 430 -22.27 -23.47 -21.49
CA SER A 430 -23.13 -23.50 -22.68
C SER A 430 -22.62 -24.44 -23.78
N ARG A 431 -21.30 -24.61 -23.93
CA ARG A 431 -20.68 -25.46 -24.96
C ARG A 431 -20.65 -26.95 -24.60
N ARG A 432 -20.73 -27.32 -23.32
CA ARG A 432 -20.47 -28.69 -22.85
C ARG A 432 -21.70 -29.46 -22.37
N GLY A 433 -22.92 -29.01 -22.66
CA GLY A 433 -24.13 -29.80 -22.40
C GLY A 433 -24.32 -30.22 -20.94
N LEU A 434 -23.75 -29.48 -19.97
CA LEU A 434 -23.78 -29.79 -18.54
C LEU A 434 -25.16 -29.56 -17.88
N ARG A 435 -26.24 -29.61 -18.66
CA ARG A 435 -27.62 -29.66 -18.19
C ARG A 435 -27.89 -31.05 -17.61
N GLY A 436 -27.44 -31.29 -16.39
CA GLY A 436 -27.56 -32.60 -15.77
C GLY A 436 -27.18 -32.65 -14.30
N ALA A 437 -27.48 -31.60 -13.53
CA ALA A 437 -27.60 -31.73 -12.09
C ALA A 437 -28.89 -31.01 -11.72
N LYS A 438 -29.93 -31.76 -11.33
CA LYS A 438 -31.02 -31.18 -10.55
C LYS A 438 -30.33 -30.57 -9.33
N ALA A 439 -30.26 -29.24 -9.29
CA ALA A 439 -29.85 -28.54 -8.09
C ALA A 439 -30.75 -29.07 -6.97
N GLY A 440 -30.18 -29.88 -6.07
CA GLY A 440 -30.81 -30.16 -4.78
C GLY A 440 -31.19 -28.80 -4.20
N LYS A 441 -32.45 -28.66 -3.75
CA LYS A 441 -33.06 -27.40 -3.32
C LYS A 441 -31.98 -26.51 -2.70
N PRO A 442 -31.57 -25.41 -3.36
CA PRO A 442 -30.51 -24.60 -2.81
C PRO A 442 -30.99 -24.19 -1.43
N ALA A 443 -30.21 -24.52 -0.40
CA ALA A 443 -30.41 -23.96 0.92
C ALA A 443 -30.06 -22.48 0.83
N ILE A 444 -30.97 -21.71 0.22
CA ILE A 444 -30.93 -20.25 0.06
C ILE A 444 -30.75 -19.57 1.42
N ALA A 445 -31.03 -20.28 2.52
CA ALA A 445 -30.78 -19.84 3.89
C ALA A 445 -29.31 -19.46 4.19
N ALA A 446 -28.29 -20.08 3.57
CA ALA A 446 -26.89 -19.74 3.89
C ALA A 446 -26.40 -18.48 3.14
N ALA A 447 -26.86 -18.28 1.90
CA ALA A 447 -26.59 -17.05 1.14
C ALA A 447 -27.31 -15.84 1.76
N SER A 448 -28.52 -16.05 2.32
CA SER A 448 -29.23 -15.03 3.07
C SER A 448 -28.56 -14.71 4.40
N ILE A 449 -27.95 -15.67 5.11
CA ILE A 449 -27.28 -15.40 6.39
C ILE A 449 -25.92 -14.70 6.19
N ILE A 450 -25.19 -14.99 5.11
CA ILE A 450 -23.96 -14.26 4.75
C ILE A 450 -24.31 -12.86 4.22
N ALA A 451 -25.38 -12.72 3.43
CA ALA A 451 -25.89 -11.40 3.07
C ALA A 451 -26.37 -10.62 4.31
N PHE A 452 -27.00 -11.29 5.29
CA PHE A 452 -27.47 -10.65 6.53
C PHE A 452 -26.31 -10.31 7.48
N LEU A 453 -25.24 -11.12 7.56
CA LEU A 453 -24.05 -10.80 8.36
C LEU A 453 -23.14 -9.76 7.69
N VAL A 454 -23.12 -9.70 6.36
CA VAL A 454 -22.46 -8.62 5.60
C VAL A 454 -23.31 -7.34 5.60
N LEU A 455 -24.64 -7.43 5.76
CA LEU A 455 -25.55 -6.29 5.97
C LEU A 455 -25.63 -5.81 7.44
N CYS A 456 -25.24 -6.64 8.42
CA CYS A 456 -25.23 -6.29 9.85
C CYS A 456 -23.83 -6.05 10.44
N ALA A 457 -22.75 -6.25 9.68
CA ALA A 457 -21.45 -5.66 10.03
C ALA A 457 -21.51 -4.15 9.73
N PRO A 458 -21.05 -3.27 10.64
CA PRO A 458 -21.11 -1.83 10.41
C PRO A 458 -20.19 -1.46 9.24
N ALA A 459 -20.78 -1.32 8.06
CA ALA A 459 -20.10 -0.74 6.91
C ALA A 459 -19.77 0.73 7.23
N PRO A 460 -18.53 1.19 7.02
CA PRO A 460 -18.22 2.62 7.06
C PRO A 460 -18.97 3.29 5.91
N ARG A 461 -20.03 4.04 6.26
CA ARG A 461 -20.79 4.85 5.31
C ARG A 461 -19.85 5.87 4.63
N PRO A 462 -19.94 6.07 3.32
CA PRO A 462 -19.52 7.33 2.71
C PRO A 462 -20.47 8.42 3.22
N ALA A 463 -19.96 9.40 3.95
CA ALA A 463 -20.72 10.58 4.33
C ALA A 463 -20.74 11.56 3.15
N HIS A 464 -21.85 11.55 2.39
CA HIS A 464 -22.50 12.74 1.82
C HIS A 464 -23.74 12.33 1.02
N ALA A 465 -24.90 12.43 1.67
CA ALA A 465 -26.23 12.75 1.14
C ALA A 465 -27.24 12.43 2.25
N ALA A 466 -27.75 13.47 2.89
CA ALA A 466 -28.81 13.39 3.87
C ALA A 466 -30.17 13.18 3.17
N GLU A 467 -30.98 12.26 3.69
CA GLU A 467 -32.41 12.51 3.82
C GLU A 467 -32.95 11.85 5.11
N ALA A 468 -33.68 12.68 5.84
CA ALA A 468 -34.55 12.54 7.00
C ALA A 468 -34.78 11.16 7.68
N GLY A 469 -34.64 11.18 9.01
CA GLY A 469 -35.57 10.53 9.93
C GLY A 469 -35.04 9.34 10.74
N GLY A 470 -34.68 9.57 12.01
CA GLY A 470 -34.61 8.52 13.03
C GLY A 470 -33.33 8.51 13.89
N ALA A 471 -33.38 9.27 15.00
CA ALA A 471 -32.54 9.26 16.20
C ALA A 471 -31.22 8.45 16.21
N THR A 472 -30.10 9.17 16.29
CA THR A 472 -28.72 8.69 16.54
C THR A 472 -28.33 8.77 18.03
N PRO A 473 -27.44 7.89 18.52
CA PRO A 473 -26.59 8.18 19.69
C PRO A 473 -25.45 9.14 19.28
N ALA A 474 -25.05 10.02 20.21
CA ALA A 474 -24.26 11.24 19.99
C ALA A 474 -22.95 11.09 19.16
N ALA A 475 -22.85 11.87 18.07
CA ALA A 475 -21.63 12.11 17.29
C ALA A 475 -20.83 13.30 17.86
N THR A 476 -19.50 13.24 17.76
CA THR A 476 -18.60 14.39 18.02
C THR A 476 -19.00 15.59 17.18
N ALA A 477 -19.31 16.71 17.84
CA ALA A 477 -19.80 17.93 17.20
C ALA A 477 -18.77 18.56 16.24
N GLY A 478 -19.19 18.89 15.00
CA GLY A 478 -18.39 19.62 14.00
C GLY A 478 -18.00 21.04 14.44
N ALA A 479 -17.07 21.69 13.73
CA ALA A 479 -16.51 22.98 14.14
C ALA A 479 -17.56 24.06 14.34
N LEU A 480 -18.52 24.21 13.42
CA LEU A 480 -19.62 25.17 13.56
C LEU A 480 -20.45 24.94 14.84
N ALA A 481 -20.67 23.68 15.23
CA ALA A 481 -21.39 23.35 16.46
C ALA A 481 -20.55 23.67 17.72
N ARG A 482 -19.23 23.39 17.69
CA ARG A 482 -18.32 23.77 18.79
C ARG A 482 -18.19 25.28 18.95
N ILE A 483 -18.13 26.02 17.84
CA ILE A 483 -18.11 27.48 17.81
C ILE A 483 -19.43 28.01 18.42
N LYS A 484 -20.57 27.45 18.01
CA LYS A 484 -21.88 27.81 18.57
C LYS A 484 -21.99 27.55 20.07
N GLN A 485 -21.43 26.45 20.55
CA GLN A 485 -21.46 26.08 21.96
C GLN A 485 -20.50 26.92 22.81
N SER A 486 -19.29 27.19 22.31
CA SER A 486 -18.23 27.87 23.06
C SER A 486 -18.29 29.40 22.96
N GLY A 487 -18.94 29.94 21.93
CA GLY A 487 -18.89 31.37 21.60
C GLY A 487 -17.51 31.85 21.17
N LYS A 488 -16.60 30.94 20.79
CA LYS A 488 -15.22 31.25 20.40
C LYS A 488 -14.89 30.55 19.09
N MET A 489 -14.11 31.22 18.24
CA MET A 489 -13.54 30.65 17.02
C MET A 489 -12.02 30.85 17.05
N ASN A 490 -11.27 29.75 16.96
CA ASN A 490 -9.81 29.79 16.99
C ASN A 490 -9.26 29.65 15.57
N ILE A 491 -8.50 30.64 15.12
CA ILE A 491 -7.94 30.70 13.78
C ILE A 491 -6.42 30.55 13.86
N GLY A 492 -5.89 29.51 13.23
CA GLY A 492 -4.45 29.26 13.15
C GLY A 492 -3.79 29.98 11.99
N TYR A 493 -2.57 30.50 12.19
CA TYR A 493 -1.78 31.07 11.10
C TYR A 493 -0.28 30.79 11.26
N LEU A 494 0.44 30.82 10.13
CA LEU A 494 1.90 30.70 10.07
C LEU A 494 2.52 32.10 10.03
N ASN A 495 3.61 32.34 10.77
CA ASN A 495 4.35 33.60 10.67
C ASN A 495 5.42 33.55 9.57
N GLY A 496 5.79 34.71 9.02
CA GLY A 496 6.89 34.85 8.07
C GLY A 496 6.51 34.80 6.58
N ALA A 497 5.21 34.85 6.25
CA ALA A 497 4.71 34.80 4.87
C ALA A 497 4.06 36.12 4.42
N SER A 498 4.69 37.27 4.70
CA SER A 498 4.23 38.56 4.16
C SER A 498 4.22 38.53 2.62
N PRO A 499 3.14 38.98 1.94
CA PRO A 499 1.97 39.70 2.47
C PRO A 499 0.72 38.81 2.64
N PHE A 500 0.87 37.48 2.65
CA PHE A 500 -0.23 36.53 2.83
C PHE A 500 -0.73 36.47 4.27
N VAL A 501 0.14 36.09 5.21
CA VAL A 501 -0.14 36.16 6.65
C VAL A 501 1.16 36.28 7.44
N TYR A 502 1.19 37.21 8.39
CA TYR A 502 2.33 37.49 9.24
C TYR A 502 1.87 38.19 10.51
N GLN A 503 2.75 38.24 11.50
CA GLN A 503 2.52 39.02 12.71
C GLN A 503 3.00 40.46 12.50
N ASP A 504 2.12 41.45 12.67
CA ASP A 504 2.47 42.86 12.57
C ASP A 504 3.26 43.36 13.79
N ASN A 505 3.74 44.61 13.74
CA ASN A 505 4.52 45.21 14.84
C ASN A 505 3.74 45.35 16.15
N SER A 506 2.40 45.24 16.10
CA SER A 506 1.54 45.26 17.29
C SER A 506 1.22 43.86 17.81
N GLY A 507 1.76 42.82 17.18
CA GLY A 507 1.56 41.43 17.57
C GLY A 507 0.33 40.76 16.96
N HIS A 508 -0.43 41.43 16.08
CA HIS A 508 -1.65 40.90 15.47
C HIS A 508 -1.39 40.19 14.14
N ALA A 509 -2.26 39.24 13.79
CA ALA A 509 -2.23 38.58 12.48
C ALA A 509 -2.71 39.56 11.38
N ALA A 510 -1.84 39.86 10.43
CA ALA A 510 -2.10 40.76 9.30
C ALA A 510 -1.75 40.08 7.97
N GLY A 511 -2.38 40.54 6.89
CA GLY A 511 -2.14 40.05 5.53
C GLY A 511 -3.43 39.74 4.75
N TYR A 512 -3.26 39.32 3.50
CA TYR A 512 -4.37 38.97 2.62
C TYR A 512 -5.20 37.79 3.16
N LEU A 513 -4.55 36.70 3.57
CA LEU A 513 -5.23 35.50 4.09
C LEU A 513 -5.85 35.77 5.46
N ALA A 514 -5.21 36.60 6.29
CA ALA A 514 -5.80 37.05 7.55
C ALA A 514 -7.14 37.78 7.31
N GLY A 515 -7.19 38.67 6.31
CA GLY A 515 -8.42 39.37 5.93
C GLY A 515 -9.52 38.43 5.41
N LEU A 516 -9.17 37.43 4.59
CA LEU A 516 -10.15 36.44 4.12
C LEU A 516 -10.71 35.60 5.27
N CYS A 517 -9.84 35.12 6.16
CA CYS A 517 -10.25 34.38 7.33
C CYS A 517 -11.11 35.20 8.29
N GLN A 518 -10.82 36.50 8.43
CA GLN A 518 -11.65 37.42 9.22
C GLN A 518 -13.05 37.57 8.61
N ASN A 519 -13.17 37.73 7.28
CA ASN A 519 -14.46 37.76 6.60
C ASN A 519 -15.27 36.47 6.82
N ILE A 520 -14.60 35.31 6.82
CA ILE A 520 -15.24 34.03 7.14
C ILE A 520 -15.75 34.03 8.58
N ALA A 521 -14.93 34.47 9.55
CA ALA A 521 -15.33 34.55 10.95
C ALA A 521 -16.51 35.51 11.18
N ASP A 522 -16.57 36.62 10.43
CA ASP A 522 -17.69 37.56 10.49
C ASP A 522 -18.96 36.99 9.85
N GLN A 523 -18.84 36.15 8.81
CA GLN A 523 -19.99 35.40 8.31
C GLN A 523 -20.46 34.33 9.30
N VAL A 524 -19.54 33.68 10.03
CA VAL A 524 -19.91 32.73 11.10
C VAL A 524 -20.71 33.43 12.18
N LYS A 525 -20.34 34.67 12.57
CA LYS A 525 -21.10 35.49 13.52
C LYS A 525 -22.55 35.71 13.06
N SER A 526 -22.74 36.07 11.80
CA SER A 526 -24.06 36.41 11.27
C SER A 526 -24.94 35.16 11.09
N GLU A 527 -24.43 34.08 10.49
CA GLU A 527 -25.22 32.88 10.19
C GLU A 527 -25.54 32.04 11.45
N LEU A 528 -24.65 32.02 12.46
CA LEU A 528 -24.90 31.32 13.72
C LEU A 528 -25.65 32.17 14.75
N GLY A 529 -25.90 33.46 14.48
CA GLY A 529 -26.58 34.37 15.41
C GLY A 529 -25.76 34.68 16.67
N LEU A 530 -24.44 34.82 16.55
CA LEU A 530 -23.50 35.00 17.66
C LEU A 530 -22.83 36.39 17.60
N PRO A 531 -23.52 37.47 18.01
CA PRO A 531 -22.99 38.83 17.89
C PRO A 531 -21.73 39.07 18.75
N SER A 532 -21.53 38.27 19.80
CA SER A 532 -20.39 38.35 20.73
C SER A 532 -19.32 37.27 20.48
N LEU A 533 -19.26 36.66 19.30
CA LEU A 533 -18.25 35.64 19.00
C LEU A 533 -16.83 36.19 19.14
N ALA A 534 -16.02 35.58 20.01
CA ALA A 534 -14.60 35.93 20.15
C ALA A 534 -13.75 35.17 19.13
N VAL A 535 -13.01 35.90 18.29
CA VAL A 535 -12.10 35.33 17.28
C VAL A 535 -10.67 35.39 17.83
N ASN A 536 -10.11 34.22 18.15
CA ASN A 536 -8.75 34.12 18.69
C ASN A 536 -7.77 33.71 17.59
N TRP A 537 -6.68 34.46 17.45
CA TRP A 537 -5.63 34.14 16.49
C TRP A 537 -4.51 33.36 17.19
N THR A 538 -4.19 32.18 16.67
CA THR A 538 -3.18 31.28 17.24
C THR A 538 -2.04 31.12 16.26
N LEU A 539 -0.83 31.48 16.69
CA LEU A 539 0.38 31.17 15.93
C LEU A 539 0.62 29.66 15.98
N VAL A 540 0.66 29.02 14.81
CA VAL A 540 0.98 27.59 14.70
C VAL A 540 2.33 27.40 14.02
N GLY A 541 3.09 26.40 14.49
CA GLY A 541 4.32 25.99 13.83
C GLY A 541 4.03 25.26 12.52
N VAL A 542 4.97 25.28 11.58
CA VAL A 542 4.86 24.56 10.31
C VAL A 542 4.53 23.08 10.58
N ASP A 543 5.28 22.39 11.43
CA ASP A 543 5.04 20.96 11.71
C ASP A 543 3.78 20.69 12.57
N ASP A 544 3.29 21.68 13.31
CA ASP A 544 2.14 21.53 14.23
C ASP A 544 0.79 21.88 13.59
N ARG A 545 0.79 22.65 12.49
CA ARG A 545 -0.42 23.23 11.88
C ARG A 545 -1.55 22.22 11.59
N PHE A 546 -1.21 21.01 11.17
CA PHE A 546 -2.20 19.97 10.87
C PHE A 546 -2.74 19.33 12.13
N ARG A 547 -1.85 19.09 13.11
CA ARG A 547 -2.21 18.54 14.41
C ARG A 547 -3.11 19.50 15.18
N ALA A 548 -2.84 20.80 15.12
CA ALA A 548 -3.67 21.83 15.75
C ALA A 548 -5.13 21.79 15.26
N LEU A 549 -5.38 21.52 13.98
CA LEU A 549 -6.73 21.32 13.43
C LEU A 549 -7.36 19.99 13.90
N GLN A 550 -6.58 18.90 13.91
CA GLN A 550 -7.04 17.57 14.32
C GLN A 550 -7.38 17.49 15.81
N GLU A 551 -6.62 18.19 16.65
CA GLU A 551 -6.83 18.30 18.10
C GLU A 551 -7.88 19.39 18.44
N HIS A 552 -8.46 20.05 17.45
CA HIS A 552 -9.43 21.14 17.63
C HIS A 552 -8.90 22.33 18.45
N ARG A 553 -7.58 22.53 18.48
CA ARG A 553 -6.97 23.74 19.05
C ARG A 553 -7.24 24.96 18.17
N ILE A 554 -7.38 24.74 16.87
CA ILE A 554 -7.86 25.71 15.89
C ILE A 554 -9.02 25.11 15.10
N ASP A 555 -9.97 25.95 14.69
CA ASP A 555 -11.13 25.59 13.88
C ASP A 555 -10.85 25.77 12.37
N MET A 556 -9.94 26.67 12.02
CA MET A 556 -9.52 26.95 10.64
C MET A 556 -8.04 27.35 10.60
N LEU A 557 -7.34 26.93 9.55
CA LEU A 557 -5.96 27.30 9.25
C LEU A 557 -5.92 28.31 8.09
N CYS A 558 -5.41 29.50 8.36
CA CYS A 558 -5.24 30.57 7.39
C CYS A 558 -3.99 30.38 6.55
N GLY A 559 -4.18 29.63 5.46
CA GLY A 559 -3.19 29.54 4.40
C GLY A 559 -2.27 28.33 4.50
N GLY A 560 -1.96 27.81 3.33
CA GLY A 560 -0.95 26.80 3.11
C GLY A 560 -0.97 26.35 1.67
N ALA A 561 0.19 25.90 1.18
CA ALA A 561 0.27 25.22 -0.11
C ALA A 561 -0.64 23.97 -0.07
N GLU A 562 -1.55 23.88 -1.02
CA GLU A 562 -2.41 22.72 -1.16
C GLU A 562 -1.62 21.56 -1.77
N THR A 563 -1.49 20.47 -1.02
CA THR A 563 -0.70 19.31 -1.44
C THR A 563 -1.45 18.02 -1.15
N LEU A 564 -1.20 16.98 -1.95
CA LEU A 564 -1.76 15.64 -1.70
C LEU A 564 -1.35 15.09 -0.33
N THR A 565 -0.14 15.42 0.14
CA THR A 565 0.32 15.08 1.49
C THR A 565 -0.49 15.79 2.56
N GLY A 566 -0.74 17.10 2.42
CA GLY A 566 -1.59 17.85 3.35
C GLY A 566 -3.03 17.35 3.38
N ARG A 567 -3.59 16.98 2.21
CA ARG A 567 -4.93 16.41 2.06
C ARG A 567 -5.12 15.08 2.81
N ARG A 568 -4.04 14.41 3.25
CA ARG A 568 -4.13 13.24 4.15
C ARG A 568 -4.54 13.61 5.58
N TYR A 569 -4.25 14.83 6.01
CA TYR A 569 -4.41 15.25 7.41
C TYR A 569 -5.53 16.27 7.61
N ILE A 570 -5.81 17.11 6.61
CA ILE A 570 -6.82 18.18 6.66
C ILE A 570 -7.63 18.22 5.35
N SER A 571 -8.77 18.90 5.38
CA SER A 571 -9.50 19.27 4.16
C SER A 571 -9.16 20.71 3.77
N TYR A 572 -9.06 20.96 2.47
CA TYR A 572 -8.78 22.31 1.95
C TYR A 572 -10.05 22.92 1.35
N SER A 573 -10.18 24.23 1.51
CA SER A 573 -11.18 25.05 0.86
C SER A 573 -10.94 25.17 -0.65
N LEU A 574 -11.81 25.91 -1.33
CA LEU A 574 -11.51 26.50 -2.63
C LEU A 574 -10.18 27.25 -2.59
N PRO A 575 -9.35 27.13 -3.64
CA PRO A 575 -8.14 27.91 -3.79
C PRO A 575 -8.40 29.41 -3.63
N VAL A 576 -7.61 30.07 -2.79
CA VAL A 576 -7.74 31.51 -2.52
C VAL A 576 -6.63 32.32 -3.18
N TYR A 577 -5.58 31.68 -3.70
CA TYR A 577 -4.51 32.36 -4.41
C TYR A 577 -3.74 31.42 -5.37
N PRO A 578 -3.35 31.87 -6.58
CA PRO A 578 -2.49 31.12 -7.50
C PRO A 578 -1.02 31.16 -7.04
N GLY A 579 -0.67 30.31 -6.08
CA GLY A 579 0.69 30.19 -5.55
C GLY A 579 1.67 29.51 -6.52
N GLY A 580 2.95 29.53 -6.16
CA GLY A 580 4.00 28.89 -6.96
C GLY A 580 5.41 29.39 -6.64
N VAL A 581 6.40 28.62 -7.07
CA VAL A 581 7.81 28.98 -6.97
C VAL A 581 8.15 30.03 -8.02
N GLY A 582 8.79 31.11 -7.58
CA GLY A 582 9.44 32.12 -8.43
C GLY A 582 10.95 32.14 -8.20
N ALA A 583 11.61 33.00 -8.97
CA ALA A 583 13.05 33.23 -8.87
C ALA A 583 13.33 34.72 -8.76
N LEU A 584 14.17 35.09 -7.80
CA LEU A 584 14.74 36.42 -7.62
C LEU A 584 16.21 36.41 -8.04
N MET A 585 16.63 37.42 -8.78
CA MET A 585 18.03 37.65 -9.15
C MET A 585 18.32 39.14 -9.20
N ARG A 586 19.58 39.53 -9.44
CA ARG A 586 19.90 40.93 -9.68
C ARG A 586 19.39 41.41 -11.04
N SER A 587 19.05 42.69 -11.14
CA SER A 587 18.60 43.34 -12.37
C SER A 587 19.68 43.43 -13.45
N ASP A 588 20.95 43.14 -13.13
CA ASP A 588 22.11 43.01 -14.04
C ASP A 588 22.54 41.56 -14.31
N ALA A 589 21.78 40.55 -13.86
CA ALA A 589 22.07 39.13 -14.12
C ALA A 589 22.19 38.81 -15.62
N SER A 590 23.05 37.86 -15.99
CA SER A 590 23.37 37.60 -17.41
C SER A 590 22.12 37.31 -18.26
N PRO A 591 22.03 37.85 -19.49
CA PRO A 591 20.88 37.62 -20.36
C PRO A 591 20.61 36.13 -20.61
N ALA A 592 21.68 35.33 -20.74
CA ALA A 592 21.58 33.88 -20.93
C ALA A 592 20.92 33.17 -19.73
N LEU A 593 21.23 33.58 -18.49
CA LEU A 593 20.61 32.99 -17.30
C LEU A 593 19.13 33.34 -17.22
N ARG A 594 18.77 34.58 -17.56
CA ARG A 594 17.36 35.00 -17.64
C ARG A 594 16.61 34.22 -18.70
N GLU A 595 17.19 34.05 -19.88
CA GLU A 595 16.58 33.32 -21.00
C GLU A 595 16.29 31.87 -20.61
N VAL A 596 17.30 31.15 -20.11
CA VAL A 596 17.17 29.74 -19.67
C VAL A 596 16.09 29.59 -18.60
N LEU A 597 16.09 30.44 -17.58
CA LEU A 597 15.10 30.35 -16.50
C LEU A 597 13.70 30.80 -16.96
N SER A 598 13.60 31.73 -17.92
CA SER A 598 12.32 32.23 -18.43
C SER A 598 11.56 31.19 -19.28
N GLY A 599 12.25 30.18 -19.81
CA GLY A 599 11.67 29.16 -20.67
C GLY A 599 11.42 29.60 -22.12
N ASN A 600 11.75 30.85 -22.47
CA ASN A 600 11.69 31.36 -23.83
C ASN A 600 13.00 31.06 -24.56
N THR A 601 13.20 29.83 -25.02
CA THR A 601 14.28 29.54 -25.98
C THR A 601 13.88 30.06 -27.35
N GLN A 602 14.52 31.13 -27.82
CA GLN A 602 14.29 31.67 -29.16
C GLN A 602 14.61 30.60 -30.24
N PRO A 603 13.68 30.24 -31.13
CA PRO A 603 13.86 29.15 -32.10
C PRO A 603 14.88 29.45 -33.22
N GLN A 604 15.51 30.63 -33.26
CA GLN A 604 16.33 31.09 -34.39
C GLN A 604 17.86 31.03 -34.18
N ARG A 605 18.38 30.51 -33.06
CA ARG A 605 19.85 30.39 -32.88
C ARG A 605 20.29 28.93 -32.88
N PRO A 606 21.27 28.53 -33.73
CA PRO A 606 21.87 27.21 -33.61
C PRO A 606 22.54 27.11 -32.24
N VAL A 607 22.01 26.24 -31.38
CA VAL A 607 22.51 26.01 -30.03
C VAL A 607 23.81 25.21 -30.12
N TRP A 608 24.92 25.91 -30.35
CA TRP A 608 26.26 25.31 -30.26
C TRP A 608 26.58 24.97 -28.81
N ARG A 609 26.64 23.67 -28.50
CA ARG A 609 27.33 22.94 -27.40
C ARG A 609 27.80 23.71 -26.14
N GLY A 610 27.01 24.64 -25.64
CA GLY A 610 27.05 25.14 -24.27
C GLY A 610 25.74 24.76 -23.62
N SER A 611 25.60 23.54 -23.10
CA SER A 611 24.30 23.05 -22.60
C SER A 611 23.71 24.02 -21.56
N PRO A 612 22.38 24.24 -21.50
CA PRO A 612 21.76 24.99 -20.41
C PRO A 612 22.20 24.49 -19.02
N ALA A 613 22.51 23.20 -18.90
CA ALA A 613 23.10 22.60 -17.71
C ALA A 613 24.46 23.20 -17.34
N GLN A 614 25.38 23.44 -18.27
CA GLN A 614 26.68 24.08 -17.98
C GLN A 614 26.51 25.50 -17.44
N LEU A 615 25.60 26.28 -18.00
CA LEU A 615 25.30 27.62 -17.52
C LEU A 615 24.74 27.59 -16.09
N LEU A 616 23.80 26.68 -15.83
CA LEU A 616 23.17 26.51 -14.51
C LEU A 616 24.15 25.95 -13.47
N ASN A 617 25.05 25.03 -13.87
CA ASN A 617 26.08 24.44 -13.00
C ASN A 617 27.09 25.48 -12.50
N ALA A 618 27.31 26.55 -13.26
CA ALA A 618 28.15 27.68 -12.84
C ALA A 618 27.43 28.64 -11.86
N GLN A 619 26.14 28.43 -11.57
CA GLN A 619 25.38 29.29 -10.66
C GLN A 619 25.35 28.75 -9.24
N THR A 620 25.17 29.66 -8.29
CA THR A 620 24.81 29.35 -6.91
C THR A 620 23.35 29.73 -6.68
N PHE A 621 22.54 28.73 -6.32
CA PHE A 621 21.14 28.90 -5.99
C PHE A 621 20.95 28.97 -4.47
N SER A 622 19.91 29.66 -4.05
CA SER A 622 19.51 29.67 -2.64
C SER A 622 18.01 29.50 -2.47
N THR A 623 17.61 28.99 -1.31
CA THR A 623 16.22 28.79 -0.93
C THR A 623 16.09 28.75 0.59
N VAL A 624 14.89 29.00 1.13
CA VAL A 624 14.66 28.98 2.58
C VAL A 624 14.66 27.55 3.08
N LYS A 625 15.44 27.27 4.13
CA LYS A 625 15.53 25.94 4.76
C LYS A 625 14.16 25.48 5.28
N GLY A 626 13.77 24.25 4.97
CA GLY A 626 12.50 23.65 5.37
C GLY A 626 11.30 24.04 4.50
N SER A 627 11.48 24.91 3.50
CA SER A 627 10.38 25.34 2.62
C SER A 627 9.99 24.26 1.60
N PRO A 628 8.75 24.29 1.05
CA PRO A 628 8.39 23.45 -0.08
C PRO A 628 9.31 23.67 -1.30
N THR A 629 9.81 24.89 -1.45
CA THR A 629 10.73 25.29 -2.52
C THR A 629 12.08 24.58 -2.42
N GLU A 630 12.57 24.28 -1.21
CA GLU A 630 13.82 23.52 -1.00
C GLU A 630 13.74 22.12 -1.62
N ARG A 631 12.66 21.39 -1.34
CA ARG A 631 12.42 20.07 -1.91
C ARG A 631 12.28 20.14 -3.43
N TRP A 632 11.48 21.09 -3.92
CA TRP A 632 11.32 21.29 -5.36
C TRP A 632 12.66 21.58 -6.08
N LEU A 633 13.49 22.44 -5.50
CA LEU A 633 14.79 22.79 -6.08
C LEU A 633 15.74 21.58 -6.07
N ALA A 634 15.78 20.82 -4.98
CA ALA A 634 16.55 19.58 -4.89
C ALA A 634 16.10 18.54 -5.93
N ASP A 635 14.79 18.35 -6.11
CA ASP A 635 14.22 17.44 -7.10
C ASP A 635 14.61 17.85 -8.53
N ARG A 636 14.59 19.15 -8.84
CA ARG A 636 15.00 19.65 -10.17
C ARG A 636 16.49 19.51 -10.42
N ILE A 637 17.32 19.76 -9.41
CA ILE A 637 18.77 19.56 -9.52
C ILE A 637 19.10 18.08 -9.78
N ASN A 638 18.45 17.17 -9.05
CA ASN A 638 18.60 15.73 -9.27
C ASN A 638 18.05 15.30 -10.63
N GLN A 639 16.87 15.77 -11.03
CA GLN A 639 16.26 15.40 -12.30
C GLN A 639 17.11 15.82 -13.50
N PHE A 640 17.67 17.04 -13.46
CA PHE A 640 18.51 17.58 -14.53
C PHE A 640 20.00 17.26 -14.36
N GLN A 641 20.38 16.51 -13.32
CA GLN A 641 21.76 16.15 -12.99
C GLN A 641 22.69 17.38 -12.95
N LEU A 642 22.22 18.45 -12.32
CA LEU A 642 22.97 19.69 -12.18
C LEU A 642 23.99 19.57 -11.05
N THR A 643 25.18 20.14 -11.24
CA THR A 643 26.24 20.27 -10.23
C THR A 643 26.28 21.67 -9.61
N ALA A 644 25.20 22.44 -9.77
CA ALA A 644 25.06 23.79 -9.23
C ALA A 644 25.14 23.79 -7.69
N ASN A 645 25.73 24.83 -7.11
CA ASN A 645 25.81 24.97 -5.66
C ASN A 645 24.47 25.45 -5.08
N VAL A 646 23.99 24.83 -4.00
CA VAL A 646 22.73 25.22 -3.32
C VAL A 646 23.02 25.61 -1.89
N VAL A 647 22.59 26.81 -1.51
CA VAL A 647 22.77 27.37 -0.17
C VAL A 647 21.42 27.60 0.47
N ASN A 648 21.18 26.98 1.61
CA ASN A 648 19.95 27.20 2.36
C ASN A 648 20.09 28.45 3.24
N VAL A 649 19.10 29.33 3.19
CA VAL A 649 19.02 30.54 4.02
C VAL A 649 17.99 30.39 5.13
N SER A 650 18.15 31.17 6.19
CA SER A 650 17.28 31.15 7.37
C SER A 650 16.02 32.00 7.21
N SER A 651 16.04 32.99 6.32
CA SER A 651 14.89 33.87 6.06
C SER A 651 14.88 34.42 4.63
N TYR A 652 13.72 34.92 4.19
CA TYR A 652 13.59 35.60 2.90
C TYR A 652 14.49 36.83 2.80
N ASP A 653 14.63 37.62 3.87
CA ASP A 653 15.50 38.80 3.89
C ASP A 653 16.98 38.43 3.76
N GLU A 654 17.41 37.29 4.33
CA GLU A 654 18.75 36.77 4.11
C GLU A 654 18.94 36.36 2.64
N GLY A 655 17.97 35.66 2.05
CA GLY A 655 17.98 35.29 0.64
C GLY A 655 18.13 36.50 -0.30
N VAL A 656 17.34 37.55 -0.08
CA VAL A 656 17.42 38.81 -0.83
C VAL A 656 18.80 39.46 -0.66
N ARG A 657 19.31 39.57 0.57
CA ARG A 657 20.64 40.14 0.86
C ARG A 657 21.76 39.36 0.16
N ARG A 658 21.70 38.03 0.11
CA ARG A 658 22.73 37.22 -0.57
C ARG A 658 22.73 37.41 -2.08
N VAL A 659 21.58 37.69 -2.69
CA VAL A 659 21.48 38.06 -4.11
C VAL A 659 22.09 39.44 -4.35
N LEU A 660 21.77 40.43 -3.50
CA LEU A 660 22.36 41.77 -3.58
C LEU A 660 23.89 41.72 -3.43
N ASP A 661 24.38 41.01 -2.42
CA ASP A 661 25.81 40.80 -2.11
C ASP A 661 26.56 39.96 -3.17
N ARG A 662 25.86 39.45 -4.20
CA ARG A 662 26.40 38.51 -5.20
C ARG A 662 26.95 37.19 -4.63
N LYS A 663 26.53 36.82 -3.42
CA LYS A 663 26.86 35.52 -2.78
C LYS A 663 26.05 34.37 -3.37
N THR A 664 24.89 34.67 -3.94
CA THR A 664 24.00 33.73 -4.63
C THR A 664 23.50 34.39 -5.92
N ASN A 665 23.45 33.65 -7.02
CA ASN A 665 23.02 34.18 -8.31
C ASN A 665 21.49 34.24 -8.42
N VAL A 666 20.80 33.24 -7.86
CA VAL A 666 19.33 33.16 -7.88
C VAL A 666 18.81 32.70 -6.52
N PHE A 667 17.75 33.34 -6.04
CA PHE A 667 17.01 32.94 -4.85
C PHE A 667 15.62 32.42 -5.27
N PHE A 668 15.35 31.13 -5.01
CA PHE A 668 14.08 30.49 -5.28
C PHE A 668 13.21 30.48 -4.03
N ALA A 669 12.02 31.07 -4.14
CA ALA A 669 11.01 31.09 -3.09
C ALA A 669 9.62 31.37 -3.69
N GLU A 670 8.59 31.49 -2.87
CA GLU A 670 7.24 31.84 -3.31
C GLU A 670 7.25 33.21 -4.01
N ARG A 671 6.81 33.27 -5.27
CA ARG A 671 6.99 34.45 -6.16
C ARG A 671 6.52 35.76 -5.54
N GLN A 672 5.38 35.75 -4.86
CA GLN A 672 4.77 36.94 -4.28
C GLN A 672 5.49 37.42 -3.03
N VAL A 673 6.03 36.48 -2.24
CA VAL A 673 6.88 36.82 -1.09
C VAL A 673 8.16 37.48 -1.61
N LEU A 674 8.72 37.00 -2.73
CA LEU A 674 9.84 37.66 -3.41
C LEU A 674 9.47 39.07 -3.90
N GLN A 675 8.30 39.25 -4.52
CA GLN A 675 7.84 40.56 -4.98
C GLN A 675 7.65 41.55 -3.83
N ASP A 676 7.06 41.12 -2.72
CA ASP A 676 6.92 41.92 -1.51
C ASP A 676 8.28 42.27 -0.88
N ALA A 677 9.16 41.28 -0.76
CA ALA A 677 10.50 41.49 -0.22
C ALA A 677 11.32 42.47 -1.08
N VAL A 678 11.18 42.43 -2.41
CA VAL A 678 11.80 43.42 -3.32
C VAL A 678 11.20 44.81 -3.12
N LYS A 679 9.86 44.93 -3.04
CA LYS A 679 9.19 46.23 -2.81
C LYS A 679 9.60 46.88 -1.48
N ARG A 680 9.88 46.07 -0.45
CA ARG A 680 10.35 46.55 0.86
C ARG A 680 11.85 46.84 0.91
N SER A 681 12.62 46.35 -0.06
CA SER A 681 14.07 46.54 -0.10
C SER A 681 14.42 47.96 -0.57
N PRO A 682 15.35 48.68 0.10
CA PRO A 682 15.85 49.96 -0.38
C PRO A 682 16.63 49.86 -1.70
N ALA A 683 17.01 48.66 -2.11
CA ALA A 683 17.70 48.36 -3.38
C ALA A 683 16.77 47.65 -4.37
N SER A 684 15.49 48.05 -4.45
CA SER A 684 14.50 47.43 -5.32
C SER A 684 14.89 47.47 -6.81
N ASP A 685 15.56 48.53 -7.26
CA ASP A 685 15.97 48.73 -8.66
C ASP A 685 17.10 47.76 -9.09
N ASP A 686 17.85 47.24 -8.12
CA ASP A 686 18.91 46.26 -8.34
C ASP A 686 18.39 44.81 -8.40
N LEU A 687 17.09 44.61 -8.22
CA LEU A 687 16.48 43.29 -8.07
C LEU A 687 15.42 43.03 -9.15
N TYR A 688 15.38 41.79 -9.62
CA TYR A 688 14.45 41.33 -10.64
C TYR A 688 13.81 40.02 -10.21
N VAL A 689 12.48 40.04 -10.03
CA VAL A 689 11.68 38.83 -9.85
C VAL A 689 11.19 38.36 -11.21
N MET A 690 11.46 37.09 -11.54
CA MET A 690 11.04 36.51 -12.79
C MET A 690 9.51 36.49 -12.94
N GLN A 691 9.05 36.73 -14.17
CA GLN A 691 7.62 36.62 -14.49
C GLN A 691 7.12 35.18 -14.48
N ARG A 692 7.97 34.22 -14.89
CA ARG A 692 7.65 32.80 -14.91
C ARG A 692 7.41 32.26 -13.50
N ARG A 693 6.33 31.49 -13.34
CA ARG A 693 6.11 30.58 -12.21
C ARG A 693 6.64 29.19 -12.59
N PHE A 694 7.46 28.60 -11.72
CA PHE A 694 8.05 27.28 -11.97
C PHE A 694 7.16 26.12 -11.49
N THR A 695 6.19 26.42 -10.63
CA THR A 695 5.16 25.51 -10.16
C THR A 695 3.82 26.25 -10.08
N ASP A 696 2.74 25.48 -10.20
CA ASP A 696 1.38 25.94 -9.97
C ASP A 696 0.83 25.19 -8.75
N VAL A 697 1.09 25.73 -7.56
CA VAL A 697 0.59 25.15 -6.31
C VAL A 697 -0.34 26.18 -5.66
N PRO A 698 -1.66 25.94 -5.68
CA PRO A 698 -2.60 26.89 -5.11
C PRO A 698 -2.41 27.01 -3.60
N VAL A 699 -2.73 28.19 -3.08
CA VAL A 699 -2.87 28.41 -1.63
C VAL A 699 -4.35 28.30 -1.30
N SER A 700 -4.67 27.50 -0.29
CA SER A 700 -6.04 27.24 0.16
C SER A 700 -6.12 27.37 1.68
N LEU A 701 -7.32 27.53 2.23
CA LEU A 701 -7.56 27.51 3.67
C LEU A 701 -7.73 26.07 4.14
N GLY A 702 -7.28 25.77 5.35
CA GLY A 702 -7.38 24.43 5.93
C GLY A 702 -8.53 24.35 6.94
N VAL A 703 -9.29 23.27 6.90
CA VAL A 703 -10.29 22.91 7.92
C VAL A 703 -10.03 21.48 8.40
N ALA A 704 -10.63 21.11 9.53
CA ALA A 704 -10.50 19.76 10.07
C ALA A 704 -10.91 18.72 9.02
N ARG A 705 -10.19 17.59 8.99
CA ARG A 705 -10.50 16.51 8.06
C ARG A 705 -11.90 15.97 8.34
N ASP A 706 -12.64 15.73 7.27
CA ASP A 706 -14.01 15.22 7.28
C ASP A 706 -15.05 16.17 7.94
N ASP A 707 -14.68 17.42 8.26
CA ASP A 707 -15.61 18.49 8.68
C ASP A 707 -16.17 19.21 7.44
N GLU A 708 -17.02 18.50 6.71
CA GLU A 708 -17.54 18.97 5.44
C GLU A 708 -18.56 20.11 5.57
N ASP A 709 -19.23 20.24 6.73
CA ASP A 709 -20.11 21.37 7.02
C ASP A 709 -19.30 22.67 7.13
N MET A 710 -18.21 22.65 7.90
CA MET A 710 -17.30 23.79 7.99
C MET A 710 -16.64 24.10 6.65
N ARG A 711 -16.24 23.06 5.91
CA ARG A 711 -15.65 23.22 4.57
C ARG A 711 -16.63 23.86 3.58
N LEU A 712 -17.85 23.34 3.50
CA LEU A 712 -18.90 23.87 2.62
C LEU A 712 -19.24 25.31 2.99
N PHE A 713 -19.30 25.61 4.29
CA PHE A 713 -19.48 26.98 4.77
C PHE A 713 -18.37 27.90 4.26
N VAL A 714 -17.10 27.53 4.47
CA VAL A 714 -15.95 28.30 3.99
C VAL A 714 -15.99 28.49 2.47
N ASP A 715 -16.24 27.42 1.73
CA ASP A 715 -16.30 27.44 0.26
C ASP A 715 -17.43 28.32 -0.26
N ARG A 716 -18.58 28.33 0.41
CA ARG A 716 -19.71 29.22 0.09
C ARG A 716 -19.33 30.68 0.29
N VAL A 717 -18.72 31.02 1.43
CA VAL A 717 -18.27 32.39 1.71
C VAL A 717 -17.23 32.86 0.70
N LEU A 718 -16.25 32.01 0.37
CA LEU A 718 -15.24 32.30 -0.63
C LEU A 718 -15.87 32.52 -2.02
N SER A 719 -16.79 31.65 -2.43
CA SER A 719 -17.52 31.80 -3.70
C SER A 719 -18.31 33.12 -3.79
N ARG A 720 -18.96 33.56 -2.71
CA ARG A 720 -19.64 34.88 -2.65
C ARG A 720 -18.66 36.05 -2.76
N ILE A 721 -17.52 35.98 -2.06
CA ILE A 721 -16.49 37.02 -2.10
C ILE A 721 -15.86 37.13 -3.50
N PHE A 722 -15.64 35.99 -4.16
CA PHE A 722 -15.04 35.92 -5.49
C PHE A 722 -16.01 36.34 -6.59
N SER A 723 -17.27 35.91 -6.52
CA SER A 723 -18.31 36.24 -7.52
C SER A 723 -18.74 37.72 -7.46
N SER A 724 -18.83 38.30 -6.26
CA SER A 724 -19.18 39.72 -6.07
C SER A 724 -18.05 40.69 -6.43
N GLY A 725 -16.83 40.20 -6.63
CA GLY A 725 -15.65 41.04 -6.81
C GLY A 725 -15.11 41.69 -5.53
N ALA A 726 -15.70 41.40 -4.36
CA ALA A 726 -15.28 41.92 -3.07
C ALA A 726 -13.82 41.57 -2.73
N TYR A 727 -13.29 40.48 -3.30
CA TYR A 727 -11.88 40.10 -3.17
C TYR A 727 -10.92 41.19 -3.68
N ARG A 728 -11.32 42.02 -4.66
CA ARG A 728 -10.44 43.00 -5.31
C ARG A 728 -9.91 44.03 -4.32
N GLY A 729 -10.76 44.54 -3.41
CA GLY A 729 -10.32 45.51 -2.40
C GLY A 729 -9.24 44.93 -1.48
N LEU A 730 -9.44 43.67 -1.05
CA LEU A 730 -8.49 42.96 -0.21
C LEU A 730 -7.20 42.62 -0.97
N TYR A 731 -7.32 42.22 -2.23
CA TYR A 731 -6.19 41.91 -3.10
C TYR A 731 -5.33 43.14 -3.38
N VAL A 732 -5.95 44.26 -3.79
CA VAL A 732 -5.26 45.52 -4.13
C VAL A 732 -4.49 46.07 -2.94
N LYS A 733 -5.04 45.96 -1.73
CA LYS A 733 -4.38 46.37 -0.49
C LYS A 733 -3.01 45.71 -0.29
N TRP A 734 -2.86 44.45 -0.67
CA TRP A 734 -1.66 43.65 -0.36
C TRP A 734 -0.78 43.35 -1.56
N PHE A 735 -1.34 43.23 -2.76
CA PHE A 735 -0.62 42.83 -3.98
C PHE A 735 -0.62 43.91 -5.07
N GLY A 736 -1.53 44.89 -5.02
CA GLY A 736 -1.80 45.84 -6.10
C GLY A 736 -2.87 45.34 -7.08
N GLU A 737 -3.01 45.99 -8.23
CA GLU A 737 -4.03 45.59 -9.22
C GLU A 737 -3.83 44.15 -9.71
N PRO A 738 -4.87 43.30 -9.71
CA PRO A 738 -4.77 41.94 -10.22
C PRO A 738 -4.57 41.95 -11.74
N ASP A 739 -3.63 41.12 -12.21
CA ASP A 739 -3.45 40.85 -13.63
C ASP A 739 -4.59 39.97 -14.19
N GLU A 740 -4.65 39.80 -15.51
CA GLU A 740 -5.71 39.00 -16.15
C GLU A 740 -5.69 37.54 -15.71
N ASP A 741 -4.50 36.96 -15.47
CA ASP A 741 -4.37 35.58 -14.97
C ASP A 741 -4.99 35.44 -13.57
N THR A 742 -4.76 36.41 -12.70
CA THR A 742 -5.36 36.46 -11.36
C THR A 742 -6.88 36.63 -11.44
N LYS A 743 -7.39 37.50 -12.31
CA LYS A 743 -8.83 37.67 -12.51
C LYS A 743 -9.47 36.38 -13.03
N ASN A 744 -8.83 35.70 -13.98
CA ASN A 744 -9.29 34.44 -14.52
C ASN A 744 -9.25 33.32 -13.47
N PHE A 745 -8.23 33.29 -12.62
CA PHE A 745 -8.17 32.35 -11.49
C PHE A 745 -9.42 32.46 -10.59
N TYR A 746 -9.79 33.66 -10.14
CA TYR A 746 -10.98 33.81 -9.29
C TYR A 746 -12.26 33.46 -10.04
N ARG A 747 -12.38 33.82 -11.33
CA ARG A 747 -13.55 33.44 -12.16
C ARG A 747 -13.73 31.92 -12.29
N LEU A 748 -12.63 31.18 -12.44
CA LEU A 748 -12.66 29.72 -12.60
C LEU A 748 -12.80 28.96 -11.26
N THR A 749 -12.49 29.61 -10.15
CA THR A 749 -12.52 28.98 -8.82
C THR A 749 -13.88 29.10 -8.14
N VAL A 750 -14.71 30.07 -8.56
CA VAL A 750 -16.07 30.26 -8.02
C VAL A 750 -16.95 29.05 -8.31
N LEU A 751 -17.63 28.56 -7.27
CA LEU A 751 -18.73 27.61 -7.42
C LEU A 751 -20.08 28.35 -7.33
N PRO A 752 -21.07 28.01 -8.17
CA PRO A 752 -22.42 28.54 -8.03
C PRO A 752 -23.08 28.00 -6.76
N GLU A 753 -23.96 28.79 -6.15
CA GLU A 753 -24.84 28.35 -5.06
C GLU A 753 -26.06 27.58 -5.55
#